data_AF-A0A9D2JN60-F1
#
_entry.id   AF-A0A9D2JN60-F1
#
_cell.length_a   1.000
_cell.length_b   1.000
_cell.length_c   1.000
_cell.angle_alpha   90.00
_cell.angle_beta   90.00
_cell.angle_gamma   90.00
#
_symmetry.space_group_name_H-M   'P 1'
#
loop_
_entity.id
_entity.type
_entity.pdbx_description
1 polymer ?
#
loop_
_entity_poly.entity_id
_entity_poly.type
_entity_poly.pdbx_seq_one_letter_code
_entity_poly.pdbx_strand_id
1 'polypeptide(L)'
;MEVLKQCQLWFEQDEFQKVINALEAIPAGERTPEMDSELAKAYMAIADTGSLLSAEDIETLASFDDGVSGYFGKMLRWLEDFIKSGVEEGRFTEKQARQDLQIALWYAFACNNLDDYVHYSRAAEWMKDSEKHAAGCATWYYRYSVALMYCGKLEEALEYAEKGAREEPDYPWIWLEVGKLRAHFGDKAGALDAVRQGLQLEPGDYEFLTLQKEIEAGASLEQMEYHWIDPDSDQALQQGLGQDVDEKQRALACLRVDEAGLAEFYDLFHPERYDYEKNSPFCRLLYPVKGHPVELTFCMNEAGLSKMGTDWLRQLKGRLASGEWLTYTPEGEPEGVLRGVLVNQTRRMGLIYQQPGEDRYVQIFLNPDGTREDAVWSSADSREPEVYTEEEMSAVEQHIQNAFGKFETVFHELESPDIHVDICLVPPSEKRRYCTLVTMGMGAHRMNVPEELVEYKLERAELAIALPPDWKLDQESLKEERWYWPVGLLKALARLPIASDTWLGWGHTMDKQSPFAAGTELCAAILTSPQGTEDGSEVCTLPGGEEVNFYQVIPLYRDELDYKLEHDADALLDKMAGISFVVDPARQDTITRGTLGGEEDFVGEMDDAAWHLETIREKHLPVEEINAYNHLAIYLRWCLERDLMSTEFMERYWEQLQPFMEDLSRADLRGLIRDQLKGQLFGALFNRKGAAFASYYYGEPDSPYFPSDIDNYAIGVIGPERNDSDEIQDEAYLFVPFDEDYYQAMAHLIDRRFVNWQGQDFDEDTLEPSELACALMDYLDCACTYFPSMKDDDPITAAYSYARRDAAHEGFVPVLVRADDETLWECLILNADPDSDGAEEHAFDPDKVAAYRKKMLASPLRDGKAVLNEMTGQRKEEAADDDMDWDEEVLGRRAGGCDNGRFASYWDDVTEMTHPLILAKIPVRNPWEVFAYLPFGNWNECPDTPQLMAAAKYWFEQYGAVPAAMSHDELEFDLPSPIPQEKAMELAAEQYGFCPDVIDQGAEDATVGALADGLRQSTVWYFWWD
;
A
#
# COMPACT_ATOMS: atom_id res chain seq x y z
N MET A 1 35.10 -29.52 41.60
CA MET A 1 34.19 -29.15 40.50
C MET A 1 34.80 -27.92 39.87
N GLU A 2 35.21 -28.05 38.61
CA GLU A 2 35.98 -27.03 37.89
C GLU A 2 35.31 -25.66 38.00
N VAL A 3 36.08 -24.63 38.36
CA VAL A 3 35.60 -23.23 38.45
C VAL A 3 34.84 -22.84 37.18
N LEU A 4 35.28 -23.35 36.02
CA LEU A 4 34.61 -23.15 34.74
C LEU A 4 33.17 -23.68 34.71
N LYS A 5 32.93 -24.90 35.21
CA LYS A 5 31.58 -25.48 35.30
C LYS A 5 30.69 -24.71 36.26
N GLN A 6 31.26 -24.18 37.34
CA GLN A 6 30.50 -23.33 38.26
C GLN A 6 30.21 -21.96 37.64
N CYS A 7 31.15 -21.40 36.87
CA CYS A 7 30.95 -20.17 36.13
C CYS A 7 29.87 -20.34 35.07
N GLN A 8 29.88 -21.44 34.32
CA GLN A 8 28.83 -21.80 33.37
C GLN A 8 27.48 -21.98 34.08
N LEU A 9 27.44 -22.63 35.25
CA LEU A 9 26.21 -22.75 36.01
C LEU A 9 25.68 -21.41 36.53
N TRP A 10 26.57 -20.49 36.92
CA TRP A 10 26.20 -19.12 37.29
C TRP A 10 25.80 -18.29 36.07
N PHE A 11 26.39 -18.58 34.91
CA PHE A 11 26.00 -17.99 33.64
C PHE A 11 24.59 -18.44 33.24
N GLU A 12 24.28 -19.72 33.38
CA GLU A 12 22.94 -20.31 33.19
C GLU A 12 21.91 -19.83 34.25
N GLN A 13 22.37 -19.14 35.30
CA GLN A 13 21.53 -18.59 36.37
C GLN A 13 21.51 -17.05 36.35
N ASP A 14 22.02 -16.44 35.28
CA ASP A 14 22.15 -14.98 35.10
C ASP A 14 22.92 -14.26 36.22
N GLU A 15 23.75 -14.99 36.97
CA GLU A 15 24.58 -14.46 38.06
C GLU A 15 25.92 -13.94 37.53
N PHE A 16 25.91 -13.14 36.45
CA PHE A 16 27.09 -12.73 35.67
C PHE A 16 28.18 -12.04 36.52
N GLN A 17 27.79 -11.25 37.53
CA GLN A 17 28.75 -10.56 38.40
C GLN A 17 29.54 -11.57 39.28
N LYS A 18 28.94 -12.72 39.63
CA LYS A 18 29.65 -13.78 40.36
C LYS A 18 30.67 -14.48 39.46
N VAL A 19 30.37 -14.63 38.16
CA VAL A 19 31.30 -15.15 37.16
C VAL A 19 32.52 -14.24 37.02
N ILE A 20 32.30 -12.92 36.88
CA ILE A 20 33.39 -11.92 36.80
C ILE A 20 34.28 -12.00 38.05
N ASN A 21 33.67 -11.89 39.24
CA ASN A 21 34.41 -11.88 40.49
C ASN A 21 35.24 -13.16 40.72
N ALA A 22 34.72 -14.32 40.28
CA ALA A 22 35.40 -15.60 40.44
C ALA A 22 36.57 -15.77 39.45
N LEU A 23 36.42 -15.30 38.20
CA LEU A 23 37.45 -15.45 37.17
C LEU A 23 38.52 -14.36 37.23
N GLU A 24 38.22 -13.16 37.73
CA GLU A 24 39.23 -12.12 37.97
C GLU A 24 40.10 -12.36 39.20
N ALA A 25 39.64 -13.16 40.16
CA ALA A 25 40.46 -13.60 41.27
C ALA A 25 41.63 -14.50 40.83
N ILE A 26 41.60 -15.02 39.59
CA ILE A 26 42.66 -15.81 38.98
C ILE A 26 43.56 -14.87 38.16
N PRO A 27 44.89 -14.85 38.38
CA PRO A 27 45.81 -14.02 37.61
C PRO A 27 45.70 -14.29 36.11
N ALA A 28 45.71 -13.24 35.27
CA ALA A 28 45.47 -13.36 33.83
C ALA A 28 46.39 -14.34 33.09
N GLY A 29 47.64 -14.51 33.53
CA GLY A 29 48.57 -15.50 32.94
C GLY A 29 48.29 -16.95 33.31
N GLU A 30 47.37 -17.19 34.24
CA GLU A 30 46.96 -18.52 34.73
C GLU A 30 45.53 -18.88 34.28
N ARG A 31 44.81 -17.96 33.63
CA ARG A 31 43.50 -18.22 33.04
C ARG A 31 43.67 -18.96 31.72
N THR A 32 42.83 -19.98 31.49
CA THR A 32 42.78 -20.64 30.18
C THR A 32 41.98 -19.79 29.21
N PRO A 33 42.13 -19.98 27.88
CA PRO A 33 41.35 -19.25 26.89
C PRO A 33 39.83 -19.37 27.10
N GLU A 34 39.38 -20.51 27.62
CA GLU A 34 37.97 -20.75 27.95
C GLU A 34 37.53 -19.92 29.16
N MET A 35 38.41 -19.72 30.16
CA MET A 35 38.13 -18.82 31.29
C MET A 35 38.08 -17.37 30.84
N ASP A 36 39.01 -16.94 29.98
CA ASP A 36 38.99 -15.59 29.41
C ASP A 36 37.76 -15.39 28.52
N SER A 37 37.31 -16.42 27.80
CA SER A 37 36.07 -16.40 27.02
C SER A 37 34.83 -16.27 27.91
N GLU A 38 34.72 -17.05 28.99
CA GLU A 38 33.57 -16.95 29.90
C GLU A 38 33.57 -15.63 30.69
N LEU A 39 34.75 -15.11 31.02
CA LEU A 39 34.90 -13.78 31.61
C LEU A 39 34.50 -12.67 30.63
N ALA A 40 34.91 -12.78 29.36
CA ALA A 40 34.50 -11.84 28.32
C ALA A 40 32.99 -11.89 28.09
N LYS A 41 32.38 -13.09 28.04
CA LYS A 41 30.92 -13.24 27.95
C LYS A 41 30.20 -12.60 29.15
N ALA A 42 30.72 -12.77 30.36
CA ALA A 42 30.11 -12.20 31.56
C ALA A 42 30.28 -10.67 31.61
N TYR A 43 31.41 -10.15 31.12
CA TYR A 43 31.61 -8.73 30.94
C TYR A 43 30.69 -8.15 29.86
N MET A 44 30.54 -8.81 28.71
CA MET A 44 29.59 -8.40 27.67
C MET A 44 28.15 -8.42 28.17
N ALA A 45 27.77 -9.40 28.99
CA ALA A 45 26.45 -9.47 29.62
C ALA A 45 26.17 -8.36 30.65
N ILE A 46 27.21 -7.70 31.20
CA ILE A 46 27.07 -6.62 32.20
C ILE A 46 27.32 -5.22 31.59
N ALA A 47 28.03 -5.13 30.48
CA ALA A 47 28.69 -3.88 30.10
C ALA A 47 27.80 -2.78 29.47
N ASP A 48 26.51 -2.96 29.23
CA ASP A 48 25.74 -1.96 28.43
C ASP A 48 24.47 -1.40 29.09
N THR A 49 24.53 -0.94 30.36
CA THR A 49 23.81 0.24 30.93
C THR A 49 23.58 0.17 32.44
N GLY A 50 23.71 -1.01 33.05
CA GLY A 50 23.21 -1.25 34.41
C GLY A 50 21.68 -1.27 34.49
N SER A 51 21.02 -1.34 33.34
CA SER A 51 19.59 -1.53 33.16
C SER A 51 19.30 -2.91 32.57
N LEU A 52 18.04 -3.34 32.65
CA LEU A 52 17.55 -4.54 31.99
C LEU A 52 17.47 -4.38 30.47
N LEU A 53 17.33 -3.15 29.98
CA LEU A 53 17.42 -2.82 28.56
C LEU A 53 18.89 -2.81 28.13
N SER A 54 19.19 -3.52 27.05
CA SER A 54 20.48 -3.44 26.35
C SER A 54 20.62 -2.11 25.59
N ALA A 55 21.83 -1.84 25.08
CA ALA A 55 22.05 -0.68 24.22
C ALA A 55 21.19 -0.74 22.93
N GLU A 56 21.00 -1.92 22.37
CA GLU A 56 20.16 -2.15 21.19
C GLU A 56 18.67 -1.95 21.49
N ASP A 57 18.22 -2.37 22.68
CA ASP A 57 16.86 -2.09 23.17
C ASP A 57 16.62 -0.58 23.29
N ILE A 58 17.60 0.16 23.82
CA ILE A 58 17.53 1.63 23.95
C ILE A 58 17.56 2.30 22.58
N GLU A 59 18.36 1.81 21.62
CA GLU A 59 18.36 2.29 20.24
C GLU A 59 17.03 2.02 19.53
N THR A 60 16.45 0.84 19.77
CA THR A 60 15.11 0.47 19.27
C THR A 60 14.05 1.42 19.84
N LEU A 61 14.09 1.69 21.14
CA LEU A 61 13.18 2.65 21.78
C LEU A 61 13.38 4.06 21.22
N ALA A 62 14.63 4.50 21.03
CA ALA A 62 14.93 5.80 20.44
C ALA A 62 14.46 5.91 18.97
N SER A 63 14.46 4.80 18.22
CA SER A 63 13.98 4.78 16.83
C SER A 63 12.48 5.04 16.68
N PHE A 64 11.70 4.90 17.76
CA PHE A 64 10.28 5.23 17.74
C PHE A 64 10.00 6.73 17.89
N ASP A 65 11.02 7.54 18.17
CA ASP A 65 10.94 9.00 18.28
C ASP A 65 11.56 9.64 17.03
N ASP A 66 10.72 10.11 16.11
CA ASP A 66 11.15 10.76 14.85
C ASP A 66 11.25 12.30 14.96
N GLY A 67 11.02 12.85 16.16
CA GLY A 67 11.13 14.28 16.47
C GLY A 67 9.93 15.15 16.07
N VAL A 68 8.91 14.63 15.37
CA VAL A 68 7.72 15.39 14.96
C VAL A 68 6.40 14.68 15.31
N SER A 69 6.36 13.35 15.25
CA SER A 69 5.19 12.50 15.55
C SER A 69 5.64 11.14 16.10
N GLY A 70 6.24 11.12 17.29
CA GLY A 70 6.75 9.88 17.87
C GLY A 70 5.68 8.80 18.00
N TYR A 71 6.03 7.55 17.70
CA TYR A 71 5.16 6.38 17.81
C TYR A 71 5.05 5.91 19.26
N PHE A 72 4.60 6.78 20.16
CA PHE A 72 4.66 6.55 21.61
C PHE A 72 3.81 5.35 22.07
N GLY A 73 2.67 5.07 21.40
CA GLY A 73 1.88 3.87 21.69
C GLY A 73 2.56 2.55 21.30
N LYS A 74 3.44 2.59 20.29
CA LYS A 74 4.27 1.45 19.88
C LYS A 74 5.45 1.27 20.83
N MET A 75 6.07 2.37 21.25
CA MET A 75 7.11 2.37 22.29
C MET A 75 6.58 1.78 23.61
N LEU A 76 5.38 2.17 24.02
CA LEU A 76 4.74 1.63 25.22
C LEU A 76 4.47 0.13 25.09
N ARG A 77 3.85 -0.32 23.99
CA ARG A 77 3.61 -1.75 23.74
C ARG A 77 4.90 -2.57 23.75
N TRP A 78 5.94 -2.10 23.06
CA TRP A 78 7.24 -2.76 23.04
C TRP A 78 7.82 -2.93 24.44
N LEU A 79 7.74 -1.89 25.29
CA LEU A 79 8.20 -1.98 26.68
C LEU A 79 7.39 -3.01 27.47
N GLU A 80 6.06 -3.03 27.30
CA GLU A 80 5.19 -3.97 28.00
C GLU A 80 5.46 -5.42 27.60
N ASP A 81 5.64 -5.67 26.29
CA ASP A 81 6.02 -6.97 25.75
C ASP A 81 7.41 -7.38 26.25
N PHE A 82 8.40 -6.48 26.19
CA PHE A 82 9.75 -6.72 26.71
C PHE A 82 9.72 -7.13 28.19
N ILE A 83 8.94 -6.41 29.01
CA ILE A 83 8.79 -6.70 30.43
C ILE A 83 8.08 -8.04 30.63
N LYS A 84 6.98 -8.27 29.91
CA LYS A 84 6.16 -9.47 30.06
C LYS A 84 6.92 -10.72 29.66
N SER A 85 7.51 -10.75 28.47
CA SER A 85 8.35 -11.85 28.01
C SER A 85 9.55 -12.05 28.93
N GLY A 86 10.21 -10.97 29.38
CA GLY A 86 11.36 -11.09 30.30
C GLY A 86 11.00 -11.65 31.67
N VAL A 87 9.78 -11.41 32.16
CA VAL A 87 9.25 -12.01 33.39
C VAL A 87 8.88 -13.47 33.20
N GLU A 88 8.24 -13.81 32.09
CA GLU A 88 7.82 -15.18 31.76
C GLU A 88 9.01 -16.11 31.48
N GLU A 89 10.02 -15.60 30.78
CA GLU A 89 11.28 -16.29 30.49
C GLU A 89 12.20 -16.38 31.73
N GLY A 90 11.88 -15.63 32.79
CA GLY A 90 12.67 -15.60 34.02
C GLY A 90 13.96 -14.79 33.94
N ARG A 91 14.18 -14.00 32.87
CA ARG A 91 15.33 -13.09 32.72
C ARG A 91 15.39 -12.05 33.84
N PHE A 92 14.23 -11.61 34.32
CA PHE A 92 14.09 -10.73 35.48
C PHE A 92 12.69 -10.86 36.09
N THR A 93 12.49 -10.35 37.30
CA THR A 93 11.17 -10.28 37.94
C THR A 93 10.45 -8.98 37.58
N GLU A 94 9.12 -8.97 37.65
CA GLU A 94 8.30 -7.75 37.45
C GLU A 94 8.76 -6.63 38.39
N LYS A 95 9.15 -6.98 39.62
CA LYS A 95 9.72 -6.05 40.58
C LYS A 95 11.05 -5.45 40.14
N GLN A 96 11.90 -6.21 39.44
CA GLN A 96 13.14 -5.68 38.87
C GLN A 96 12.83 -4.73 37.71
N ALA A 97 11.91 -5.10 36.81
CA ALA A 97 11.47 -4.24 35.71
C ALA A 97 10.88 -2.90 36.20
N ARG A 98 10.00 -2.93 37.20
CA ARG A 98 9.43 -1.70 37.80
C ARG A 98 10.47 -0.82 38.52
N GLN A 99 11.58 -1.42 38.97
CA GLN A 99 12.66 -0.69 39.65
C GLN A 99 13.75 -0.21 38.69
N ASP A 100 13.74 -0.67 37.45
CA ASP A 100 14.73 -0.32 36.46
C ASP A 100 14.57 1.15 36.01
N LEU A 101 15.67 1.91 36.10
CA LEU A 101 15.63 3.34 35.82
C LEU A 101 15.43 3.64 34.33
N GLN A 102 16.04 2.86 33.42
CA GLN A 102 15.91 3.11 31.97
C GLN A 102 14.51 2.74 31.49
N ILE A 103 13.98 1.59 31.95
CA ILE A 103 12.58 1.22 31.66
C ILE A 103 11.65 2.31 32.18
N ALA A 104 11.82 2.79 33.42
CA ALA A 104 10.97 3.85 33.96
C ALA A 104 11.05 5.15 33.17
N LEU A 105 12.24 5.52 32.67
CA LEU A 105 12.41 6.70 31.81
C LEU A 105 11.66 6.54 30.50
N TRP A 106 11.87 5.44 29.77
CA TRP A 106 11.22 5.21 28.47
C TRP A 106 9.71 4.98 28.58
N TYR A 107 9.26 4.26 29.62
CA TYR A 107 7.84 4.04 29.89
C TYR A 107 7.12 5.37 30.12
N ALA A 108 7.70 6.26 30.94
CA ALA A 108 7.14 7.58 31.18
C ALA A 108 7.23 8.50 29.96
N PHE A 109 8.26 8.37 29.13
CA PHE A 109 8.35 9.12 27.88
C PHE A 109 7.22 8.74 26.92
N ALA A 110 7.00 7.44 26.73
CA ALA A 110 5.91 6.94 25.91
C ALA A 110 4.54 7.40 26.46
N CYS A 111 4.29 7.18 27.75
CA CYS A 111 3.02 7.54 28.36
C CYS A 111 2.74 9.04 28.36
N ASN A 112 3.72 9.89 28.67
CA ASN A 112 3.49 11.33 28.75
C ASN A 112 3.27 11.97 27.37
N ASN A 113 3.73 11.36 26.29
CA ASN A 113 3.51 11.88 24.93
C ASN A 113 2.28 11.29 24.22
N LEU A 114 1.57 10.31 24.84
CA LEU A 114 0.24 9.88 24.39
C LEU A 114 -0.86 10.89 24.74
N ASP A 115 -0.53 11.88 25.57
CA ASP A 115 -1.37 13.04 25.91
C ASP A 115 -2.80 12.73 26.37
N ASP A 116 -2.97 11.69 27.19
CA ASP A 116 -4.23 11.43 27.89
C ASP A 116 -4.05 11.03 29.36
N TYR A 117 -5.12 11.23 30.14
CA TYR A 117 -5.12 11.02 31.58
C TYR A 117 -4.73 9.59 32.00
N VAL A 118 -5.17 8.57 31.27
CA VAL A 118 -4.93 7.16 31.62
C VAL A 118 -3.44 6.88 31.54
N HIS A 119 -2.77 7.37 30.49
CA HIS A 119 -1.34 7.21 30.31
C HIS A 119 -0.52 8.04 31.30
N TYR A 120 -0.89 9.29 31.59
CA TYR A 120 -0.24 10.06 32.66
C TYR A 120 -0.35 9.36 34.02
N SER A 121 -1.50 8.74 34.33
CA SER A 121 -1.66 7.96 35.56
C SER A 121 -0.77 6.70 35.58
N ARG A 122 -0.67 5.98 34.46
CA ARG A 122 0.23 4.83 34.32
C ARG A 122 1.69 5.23 34.52
N ALA A 123 2.12 6.35 33.92
CA ALA A 123 3.47 6.87 34.14
C ALA A 123 3.74 7.18 35.62
N ALA A 124 2.82 7.88 36.28
CA ALA A 124 2.96 8.23 37.69
C ALA A 124 3.01 6.98 38.60
N GLU A 125 2.24 5.94 38.30
CA GLU A 125 2.27 4.68 39.03
C GLU A 125 3.55 3.87 38.76
N TRP A 126 4.00 3.81 37.51
CA TRP A 126 5.16 3.04 37.11
C TRP A 126 6.46 3.63 37.68
N MET A 127 6.66 4.94 37.49
CA MET A 127 7.92 5.59 37.85
C MET A 127 8.23 5.48 39.34
N LYS A 128 7.21 5.46 40.21
CA LYS A 128 7.37 5.49 41.67
C LYS A 128 8.32 4.41 42.20
N ASP A 129 8.29 3.21 41.61
CA ASP A 129 9.11 2.09 42.07
C ASP A 129 10.62 2.27 41.79
N SER A 130 10.96 3.06 40.78
CA SER A 130 12.34 3.39 40.40
C SER A 130 12.91 4.62 41.14
N GLU A 131 12.12 5.34 41.96
CA GLU A 131 12.50 6.60 42.62
C GLU A 131 13.84 6.54 43.38
N LYS A 132 14.12 5.41 44.04
CA LYS A 132 15.36 5.22 44.80
C LYS A 132 16.63 5.26 43.93
N HIS A 133 16.48 5.11 42.61
CA HIS A 133 17.55 5.15 41.62
C HIS A 133 17.62 6.49 40.86
N ALA A 134 16.68 7.40 41.08
CA ALA A 134 16.56 8.65 40.32
C ALA A 134 17.52 9.78 40.76
N ALA A 135 18.30 9.59 41.84
CA ALA A 135 19.23 10.62 42.32
C ALA A 135 20.24 10.99 41.21
N GLY A 136 20.41 12.29 40.96
CA GLY A 136 21.22 12.80 39.86
C GLY A 136 20.65 12.60 38.43
N CYS A 137 19.35 12.30 38.26
CA CYS A 137 18.72 12.17 36.95
C CYS A 137 17.51 13.11 36.83
N ALA A 138 17.72 14.33 36.31
CA ALA A 138 16.64 15.31 36.16
C ALA A 138 15.57 14.88 35.16
N THR A 139 15.91 14.07 34.15
CA THR A 139 14.93 13.49 33.20
C THR A 139 13.86 12.68 33.94
N TRP A 140 14.24 11.90 34.95
CA TRP A 140 13.28 11.15 35.77
C TRP A 140 12.38 12.10 36.55
N TYR A 141 12.96 13.10 37.22
CA TYR A 141 12.19 14.08 38.00
C TYR A 141 11.23 14.87 37.13
N TYR A 142 11.65 15.26 35.93
CA TYR A 142 10.85 16.00 34.94
C TYR A 142 9.66 15.17 34.46
N ARG A 143 9.91 13.95 33.95
CA ARG A 143 8.83 13.08 33.44
C ARG A 143 7.84 12.71 34.55
N TYR A 144 8.34 12.49 35.77
CA TYR A 144 7.51 12.18 36.92
C TYR A 144 6.66 13.38 37.37
N SER A 145 7.23 14.57 37.45
CA SER A 145 6.47 15.78 37.81
C SER A 145 5.41 16.12 36.78
N VAL A 146 5.69 15.96 35.48
CA VAL A 146 4.69 16.13 34.41
C VAL A 146 3.52 15.15 34.59
N ALA A 147 3.81 13.86 34.80
CA ALA A 147 2.78 12.85 35.04
C ALA A 147 1.92 13.18 36.28
N LEU A 148 2.55 13.61 37.38
CA LEU A 148 1.86 14.06 38.59
C LEU A 148 0.99 15.30 38.35
N MET A 149 1.49 16.25 37.57
CA MET A 149 0.78 17.48 37.21
C MET A 149 -0.51 17.16 36.44
N TYR A 150 -0.43 16.35 35.38
CA TYR A 150 -1.60 15.91 34.61
C TYR A 150 -2.54 14.97 35.40
N CYS A 151 -2.05 14.33 36.47
CA CYS A 151 -2.88 13.65 37.46
C CYS A 151 -3.53 14.57 38.49
N GLY A 152 -3.28 15.89 38.43
CA GLY A 152 -3.81 16.90 39.35
C GLY A 152 -3.11 16.96 40.72
N LYS A 153 -1.93 16.34 40.87
CA LYS A 153 -1.13 16.30 42.11
C LYS A 153 -0.10 17.44 42.12
N LEU A 154 -0.58 18.67 41.99
CA LEU A 154 0.24 19.85 41.66
C LEU A 154 1.31 20.18 42.72
N GLU A 155 1.02 20.03 44.02
CA GLU A 155 2.01 20.27 45.08
C GLU A 155 3.16 19.25 45.04
N GLU A 156 2.83 17.99 44.78
CA GLU A 156 3.81 16.90 44.68
C GLU A 156 4.64 17.06 43.40
N ALA A 157 4.00 17.43 42.29
CA ALA A 157 4.68 17.78 41.05
C ALA A 157 5.72 18.88 41.26
N LEU A 158 5.38 19.96 42.00
CA LEU A 158 6.31 21.06 42.28
C LEU A 158 7.51 20.58 43.12
N GLU A 159 7.26 19.77 44.15
CA GLU A 159 8.33 19.25 45.02
C GLU A 159 9.35 18.43 44.20
N TYR A 160 8.87 17.54 43.33
CA TYR A 160 9.73 16.73 42.46
C TYR A 160 10.42 17.54 41.36
N ALA A 161 9.73 18.52 40.75
CA ALA A 161 10.32 19.40 39.75
C ALA A 161 11.49 20.21 40.35
N GLU A 162 11.29 20.81 41.53
CA GLU A 162 12.35 21.54 42.21
C GLU A 162 13.49 20.63 42.70
N LYS A 163 13.19 19.38 43.03
CA LYS A 163 14.22 18.39 43.37
C LYS A 163 15.07 18.05 42.15
N GLY A 164 14.47 17.78 40.99
CA GLY A 164 15.19 17.56 39.74
C GLY A 164 16.13 18.71 39.40
N ALA A 165 15.64 19.95 39.50
CA ALA A 165 16.44 21.15 39.22
C ALA A 165 17.62 21.35 40.20
N ARG A 166 17.57 20.75 41.40
CA ARG A 166 18.70 20.74 42.35
C ARG A 166 19.67 19.60 42.10
N GLU A 167 19.17 18.44 41.67
CA GLU A 167 19.97 17.22 41.45
C GLU A 167 20.81 17.35 40.18
N GLU A 168 20.24 17.88 39.10
CA GLU A 168 20.93 18.07 37.82
C GLU A 168 20.44 19.40 37.19
N PRO A 169 21.02 20.54 37.60
CA PRO A 169 20.60 21.87 37.16
C PRO A 169 20.89 22.16 35.68
N ASP A 170 21.73 21.35 35.02
CA ASP A 170 22.15 21.53 33.63
C ASP A 170 21.18 20.86 32.63
N TYR A 171 20.17 20.12 33.10
CA TYR A 171 19.09 19.61 32.25
C TYR A 171 18.05 20.72 32.02
N PRO A 172 17.79 21.16 30.78
CA PRO A 172 16.97 22.34 30.54
C PRO A 172 15.49 22.13 30.88
N TRP A 173 14.89 21.00 30.48
CA TRP A 173 13.44 20.81 30.50
C TRP A 173 12.83 20.78 31.91
N ILE A 174 13.60 20.41 32.95
CA ILE A 174 13.13 20.51 34.35
C ILE A 174 12.83 21.96 34.75
N TRP A 175 13.55 22.94 34.19
CA TRP A 175 13.31 24.36 34.48
C TRP A 175 12.02 24.87 33.84
N LEU A 176 11.58 24.27 32.73
CA LEU A 176 10.29 24.57 32.11
C LEU A 176 9.16 24.22 33.09
N GLU A 177 9.21 23.01 33.63
CA GLU A 177 8.24 22.51 34.61
C GLU A 177 8.25 23.32 35.93
N VAL A 178 9.44 23.63 36.48
CA VAL A 178 9.56 24.50 37.66
C VAL A 178 8.96 25.88 37.38
N GLY A 179 9.17 26.43 36.17
CA GLY A 179 8.59 27.70 35.74
C GLY A 179 7.07 27.68 35.79
N LYS A 180 6.46 26.69 35.15
CA LYS A 180 5.00 26.52 35.08
C LYS A 180 4.37 26.33 36.45
N LEU A 181 4.90 25.44 37.28
CA LEU A 181 4.36 25.14 38.60
C LEU A 181 4.56 26.31 39.60
N ARG A 182 5.72 26.98 39.60
CA ARG A 182 5.90 28.17 40.44
C ARG A 182 4.95 29.31 40.07
N ALA A 183 4.75 29.53 38.78
CA ALA A 183 3.79 30.52 38.30
C ALA A 183 2.37 30.20 38.77
N HIS A 184 1.96 28.92 38.68
CA HIS A 184 0.68 28.43 39.19
C HIS A 184 0.49 28.72 40.69
N PHE A 185 1.49 28.43 41.53
CA PHE A 185 1.45 28.69 42.98
C PHE A 185 1.71 30.17 43.36
N GLY A 186 1.84 31.06 42.38
CA GLY A 186 1.94 32.50 42.59
C GLY A 186 3.37 33.04 42.80
N ASP A 187 4.40 32.22 42.69
CA ASP A 187 5.81 32.66 42.69
C ASP A 187 6.28 33.06 41.28
N LYS A 188 5.74 34.18 40.80
CA LYS A 188 6.09 34.73 39.48
C LYS A 188 7.58 35.05 39.34
N ALA A 189 8.23 35.49 40.41
CA ALA A 189 9.65 35.85 40.37
C ALA A 189 10.52 34.60 40.22
N GLY A 190 10.25 33.57 41.02
CA GLY A 190 10.95 32.28 40.92
C GLY A 190 10.66 31.54 39.62
N ALA A 191 9.48 31.73 39.02
CA ALA A 191 9.13 31.20 37.70
C ALA A 191 9.95 31.84 36.57
N LEU A 192 10.05 33.16 36.53
CA LEU A 192 10.88 33.87 35.54
C LEU A 192 12.38 33.62 35.72
N ASP A 193 12.82 33.37 36.96
CA ASP A 193 14.20 32.94 37.21
C ASP A 193 14.46 31.54 36.66
N ALA A 194 13.50 30.61 36.76
CA ALA A 194 13.59 29.28 36.15
C ALA A 194 13.64 29.35 34.61
N VAL A 195 12.76 30.15 33.98
CA VAL A 195 12.82 30.42 32.53
C VAL A 195 14.17 30.99 32.11
N ARG A 196 14.76 31.88 32.93
CA ARG A 196 16.09 32.43 32.66
C ARG A 196 17.19 31.36 32.74
N GLN A 197 17.08 30.38 33.64
CA GLN A 197 18.02 29.25 33.67
C GLN A 197 17.86 28.38 32.42
N GLY A 198 16.63 28.04 32.05
CA GLY A 198 16.33 27.29 30.82
C GLY A 198 16.91 27.94 29.57
N LEU A 199 16.65 29.24 29.36
CA LEU A 199 17.19 30.01 28.22
C LEU A 199 18.72 30.21 28.25
N GLN A 200 19.37 30.00 29.40
CA GLN A 200 20.84 29.98 29.45
C GLN A 200 21.41 28.66 28.94
N LEU A 201 20.69 27.57 29.16
CA LEU A 201 21.05 26.23 28.69
C LEU A 201 20.68 26.06 27.19
N GLU A 202 19.47 26.49 26.81
CA GLU A 202 18.95 26.44 25.43
C GLU A 202 18.57 27.85 24.92
N PRO A 203 19.52 28.64 24.38
CA PRO A 203 19.27 30.00 23.96
C PRO A 203 18.32 30.10 22.75
N GLY A 204 17.19 30.77 22.93
CA GLY A 204 16.24 31.05 21.86
C GLY A 204 15.17 29.98 21.66
N ASP A 205 15.09 29.00 22.57
CA ASP A 205 14.07 27.97 22.59
C ASP A 205 12.64 28.56 22.61
N TYR A 206 11.75 27.98 21.79
CA TYR A 206 10.38 28.48 21.59
C TYR A 206 9.54 28.34 22.86
N GLU A 207 9.57 27.18 23.51
CA GLU A 207 8.79 26.86 24.71
C GLU A 207 9.13 27.80 25.87
N PHE A 208 10.42 28.03 26.13
CA PHE A 208 10.83 28.96 27.17
C PHE A 208 10.44 30.41 26.87
N LEU A 209 10.53 30.85 25.61
CA LEU A 209 10.14 32.21 25.21
C LEU A 209 8.62 32.41 25.29
N THR A 210 7.84 31.38 24.97
CA THR A 210 6.38 31.38 25.12
C THR A 210 6.00 31.42 26.59
N LEU A 211 6.53 30.50 27.40
CA LEU A 211 6.30 30.46 28.84
C LEU A 211 6.65 31.78 29.52
N GLN A 212 7.74 32.44 29.11
CA GLN A 212 8.10 33.77 29.63
C GLN A 212 6.95 34.78 29.45
N LYS A 213 6.39 34.87 28.24
CA LYS A 213 5.32 35.82 27.89
C LYS A 213 4.05 35.49 28.67
N GLU A 214 3.74 34.22 28.83
CA GLU A 214 2.56 33.75 29.54
C GLU A 214 2.63 34.02 31.05
N ILE A 215 3.77 33.75 31.68
CA ILE A 215 4.01 34.11 33.08
C ILE A 215 3.90 35.63 33.26
N GLU A 216 4.44 36.41 32.33
CA GLU A 216 4.33 37.88 32.33
C GLU A 216 2.87 38.34 32.20
N ALA A 217 2.07 37.67 31.37
CA ALA A 217 0.64 37.90 31.17
C ALA A 217 -0.24 37.39 32.31
N GLY A 218 0.27 36.51 33.17
CA GLY A 218 -0.49 35.88 34.25
C GLY A 218 -1.42 34.76 33.77
N ALA A 219 -0.96 34.00 32.78
CA ALA A 219 -1.66 32.82 32.26
C ALA A 219 -1.91 31.76 33.35
N SER A 220 -3.00 31.00 33.22
CA SER A 220 -3.28 29.84 34.06
C SER A 220 -2.37 28.66 33.69
N LEU A 221 -2.34 27.62 34.53
CA LEU A 221 -1.55 26.41 34.24
C LEU A 221 -2.05 25.73 32.96
N GLU A 222 -3.35 25.64 32.78
CA GLU A 222 -3.97 25.07 31.58
C GLU A 222 -3.63 25.87 30.32
N GLN A 223 -3.44 27.19 30.43
CA GLN A 223 -3.00 28.02 29.29
C GLN A 223 -1.52 27.75 28.96
N MET A 224 -0.66 27.72 29.98
CA MET A 224 0.77 27.43 29.81
C MET A 224 1.07 26.01 29.28
N GLU A 225 0.11 25.10 29.41
CA GLU A 225 0.17 23.74 28.87
C GLU A 225 -0.52 23.58 27.50
N TYR A 226 -1.27 24.59 27.05
CA TYR A 226 -1.98 24.54 25.77
C TYR A 226 -1.07 24.91 24.59
N HIS A 227 0.06 24.21 24.49
CA HIS A 227 1.07 24.43 23.46
C HIS A 227 1.64 23.11 22.92
N TRP A 228 2.07 23.13 21.65
CA TRP A 228 2.92 22.09 21.08
C TRP A 228 4.37 22.58 21.00
N ILE A 229 5.31 21.65 21.15
CA ILE A 229 6.75 21.95 21.09
C ILE A 229 7.16 22.45 19.70
N ASP A 230 6.51 21.93 18.65
CA ASP A 230 6.67 22.39 17.27
C ASP A 230 5.89 23.70 17.04
N PRO A 231 6.55 24.80 16.61
CA PRO A 231 5.91 26.11 16.46
C PRO A 231 4.77 26.16 15.43
N ASP A 232 4.84 25.39 14.34
CA ASP A 232 3.82 25.40 13.29
C ASP A 232 2.57 24.64 13.76
N SER A 233 2.78 23.50 14.42
CA SER A 233 1.73 22.72 15.08
C SER A 233 1.07 23.51 16.20
N ASP A 234 1.87 24.22 17.02
CA ASP A 234 1.35 25.12 18.06
C ASP A 234 0.52 26.24 17.44
N GLN A 235 0.99 26.86 16.35
CA GLN A 235 0.24 27.89 15.66
C GLN A 235 -1.12 27.36 15.13
N ALA A 236 -1.17 26.13 14.64
CA ALA A 236 -2.41 25.49 14.21
C ALA A 236 -3.36 25.26 15.40
N LEU A 237 -2.84 24.72 16.52
CA LEU A 237 -3.57 24.55 17.78
C LEU A 237 -4.16 25.88 18.28
N GLN A 238 -3.37 26.96 18.30
CA GLN A 238 -3.84 28.29 18.71
C GLN A 238 -4.93 28.86 17.79
N GLN A 239 -5.00 28.42 16.53
CA GLN A 239 -6.04 28.81 15.57
C GLN A 239 -7.28 27.91 15.62
N GLY A 240 -7.27 26.85 16.43
CA GLY A 240 -8.32 25.84 16.46
C GLY A 240 -8.35 24.98 15.20
N LEU A 241 -7.22 24.84 14.52
CA LEU A 241 -7.04 24.03 13.32
C LEU A 241 -6.23 22.79 13.71
N GLY A 242 -6.76 21.59 13.47
CA GLY A 242 -6.09 20.32 13.79
C GLY A 242 -7.06 19.26 14.33
N GLN A 243 -6.74 17.98 14.11
CA GLN A 243 -7.58 16.84 14.55
C GLN A 243 -7.53 16.63 16.08
N ASP A 244 -6.45 17.08 16.75
CA ASP A 244 -6.18 16.76 18.18
C ASP A 244 -6.56 17.89 19.17
N VAL A 245 -7.20 18.95 18.68
CA VAL A 245 -7.60 20.12 19.50
C VAL A 245 -8.46 19.71 20.69
N ASP A 246 -9.41 18.80 20.46
CA ASP A 246 -10.32 18.31 21.49
C ASP A 246 -9.64 17.30 22.44
N GLU A 247 -8.58 16.61 22.01
CA GLU A 247 -7.81 15.65 22.81
C GLU A 247 -6.94 16.35 23.84
N LYS A 248 -6.16 17.35 23.40
CA LYS A 248 -5.34 18.16 24.29
C LYS A 248 -6.18 18.83 25.38
N GLN A 249 -7.33 19.42 25.00
CA GLN A 249 -8.24 20.04 25.99
C GLN A 249 -8.77 19.05 27.03
N ARG A 250 -8.97 17.78 26.66
CA ARG A 250 -9.40 16.71 27.56
C ARG A 250 -8.33 16.34 28.58
N ALA A 251 -7.07 16.22 28.16
CA ALA A 251 -5.94 16.01 29.07
C ALA A 251 -5.80 17.17 30.08
N LEU A 252 -5.85 18.42 29.59
CA LEU A 252 -5.76 19.62 30.42
C LEU A 252 -6.90 19.74 31.45
N ALA A 253 -8.08 19.19 31.13
CA ALA A 253 -9.20 19.16 32.08
C ALA A 253 -8.85 18.41 33.37
N CYS A 254 -7.84 17.55 33.39
CA CYS A 254 -7.42 16.77 34.56
C CYS A 254 -6.40 17.48 35.47
N LEU A 255 -5.92 18.68 35.11
CA LEU A 255 -4.90 19.41 35.88
C LEU A 255 -5.42 20.00 37.20
N ARG A 256 -6.56 20.68 37.17
CA ARG A 256 -7.06 21.46 38.31
C ARG A 256 -8.54 21.23 38.57
N VAL A 257 -8.93 21.08 39.83
CA VAL A 257 -10.33 20.95 40.22
C VAL A 257 -11.10 22.25 39.98
N ASP A 258 -12.27 22.14 39.35
CA ASP A 258 -13.32 23.17 39.44
C ASP A 258 -14.16 22.92 40.70
N GLU A 259 -13.90 23.70 41.75
CA GLU A 259 -14.53 23.57 43.07
C GLU A 259 -16.07 23.62 42.98
N ALA A 260 -16.63 24.42 42.07
CA ALA A 260 -18.08 24.53 41.90
C ALA A 260 -18.66 23.26 41.26
N GLY A 261 -18.05 22.79 40.18
CA GLY A 261 -18.46 21.56 39.50
C GLY A 261 -18.30 20.31 40.37
N LEU A 262 -17.21 20.22 41.15
CA LEU A 262 -17.01 19.13 42.10
C LEU A 262 -18.04 19.16 43.23
N ALA A 263 -18.31 20.34 43.81
CA ALA A 263 -19.34 20.48 44.83
C ALA A 263 -20.73 20.03 44.33
N GLU A 264 -21.09 20.37 43.10
CA GLU A 264 -22.32 19.90 42.47
C GLU A 264 -22.34 18.38 42.29
N PHE A 265 -21.21 17.74 41.94
CA PHE A 265 -21.11 16.28 41.90
C PHE A 265 -21.36 15.66 43.28
N TYR A 266 -20.76 16.21 44.33
CA TYR A 266 -20.97 15.76 45.72
C TYR A 266 -22.42 15.95 46.19
N ASP A 267 -23.06 17.07 45.83
CA ASP A 267 -24.46 17.33 46.14
C ASP A 267 -25.41 16.41 45.35
N LEU A 268 -25.04 16.03 44.12
CA LEU A 268 -25.83 15.14 43.28
C LEU A 268 -25.68 13.68 43.70
N PHE A 269 -24.47 13.16 43.82
CA PHE A 269 -24.25 11.72 44.01
C PHE A 269 -24.04 11.33 45.47
N HIS A 270 -23.74 12.28 46.37
CA HIS A 270 -23.36 12.01 47.77
C HIS A 270 -22.36 10.85 47.89
N PRO A 271 -21.25 10.90 47.13
CA PRO A 271 -20.33 9.77 46.96
C PRO A 271 -19.73 9.31 48.30
N GLU A 272 -19.62 10.21 49.29
CA GLU A 272 -19.16 9.90 50.65
C GLU A 272 -20.01 8.84 51.39
N ARG A 273 -21.19 8.51 50.87
CA ARG A 273 -22.07 7.47 51.41
C ARG A 273 -21.86 6.10 50.77
N TYR A 274 -21.02 6.01 49.74
CA TYR A 274 -20.97 4.91 48.78
C TYR A 274 -19.53 4.44 48.48
N ASP A 275 -18.69 4.35 49.52
CA ASP A 275 -17.31 3.86 49.42
C ASP A 275 -16.49 4.56 48.30
N TYR A 276 -16.63 5.88 48.21
CA TYR A 276 -15.97 6.68 47.18
C TYR A 276 -14.46 6.66 47.29
N GLU A 277 -13.81 6.20 46.23
CA GLU A 277 -12.39 6.31 46.02
C GLU A 277 -12.13 7.33 44.92
N LYS A 278 -11.28 8.29 45.27
CA LYS A 278 -10.90 9.40 44.40
C LYS A 278 -9.50 9.20 43.85
N ASN A 279 -9.31 9.48 42.56
CA ASN A 279 -8.01 9.66 41.94
C ASN A 279 -7.07 8.44 42.01
N SER A 280 -7.58 7.19 41.91
CA SER A 280 -6.75 5.98 42.05
C SER A 280 -7.15 4.79 41.14
N PRO A 281 -6.81 4.82 39.84
CA PRO A 281 -6.52 6.02 39.05
C PRO A 281 -7.82 6.80 38.75
N PHE A 282 -8.98 6.20 38.99
CA PHE A 282 -10.29 6.73 38.62
C PHE A 282 -11.11 7.14 39.84
N CYS A 283 -12.13 7.96 39.60
CA CYS A 283 -13.15 8.27 40.60
C CYS A 283 -14.22 7.18 40.59
N ARG A 284 -14.29 6.34 41.63
CA ARG A 284 -15.23 5.21 41.72
C ARG A 284 -16.09 5.25 42.98
N LEU A 285 -17.37 4.93 42.86
CA LEU A 285 -18.30 4.77 43.99
C LEU A 285 -19.26 3.59 43.77
N LEU A 286 -19.69 2.95 44.85
CA LEU A 286 -20.67 1.87 44.82
C LEU A 286 -22.10 2.43 44.94
N TYR A 287 -22.65 2.89 43.82
CA TYR A 287 -23.91 3.64 43.76
C TYR A 287 -25.14 2.70 43.69
N PRO A 288 -26.23 2.96 44.45
CA PRO A 288 -27.42 2.11 44.45
C PRO A 288 -28.39 2.43 43.30
N VAL A 289 -28.57 1.50 42.38
CA VAL A 289 -29.55 1.54 41.27
C VAL A 289 -30.76 0.70 41.67
N LYS A 290 -31.91 1.33 41.98
CA LYS A 290 -33.12 0.67 42.53
C LYS A 290 -32.87 -0.25 43.75
N GLY A 291 -31.80 0.00 44.50
CA GLY A 291 -31.40 -0.81 45.66
C GLY A 291 -30.38 -1.91 45.35
N HIS A 292 -29.96 -2.08 44.09
CA HIS A 292 -28.84 -2.92 43.70
C HIS A 292 -27.52 -2.12 43.72
N PRO A 293 -26.45 -2.62 44.35
CA PRO A 293 -25.15 -1.95 44.33
C PRO A 293 -24.52 -2.09 42.94
N VAL A 294 -24.12 -0.96 42.35
CA VAL A 294 -23.46 -0.86 41.04
C VAL A 294 -22.21 0.01 41.19
N GLU A 295 -21.07 -0.47 40.73
CA GLU A 295 -19.83 0.31 40.69
C GLU A 295 -19.94 1.38 39.58
N LEU A 296 -19.99 2.65 39.96
CA LEU A 296 -19.96 3.77 39.03
C LEU A 296 -18.54 4.34 39.02
N THR A 297 -17.84 4.16 37.90
CA THR A 297 -16.45 4.56 37.70
C THR A 297 -16.39 5.64 36.63
N PHE A 298 -15.92 6.83 37.01
CA PHE A 298 -15.54 7.87 36.07
C PHE A 298 -14.06 7.70 35.75
N CYS A 299 -13.73 7.39 34.50
CA CYS A 299 -12.37 7.09 34.01
C CYS A 299 -11.50 8.35 33.91
N MET A 300 -11.42 9.11 35.01
CA MET A 300 -10.69 10.37 35.20
C MET A 300 -10.55 10.70 36.70
N ASN A 301 -9.70 11.66 37.04
CA ASN A 301 -9.62 12.21 38.41
C ASN A 301 -10.77 13.20 38.72
N GLU A 302 -10.81 13.70 39.96
CA GLU A 302 -11.76 14.73 40.42
C GLU A 302 -11.68 16.01 39.58
N ALA A 303 -10.51 16.35 39.04
CA ALA A 303 -10.34 17.53 38.20
C ALA A 303 -11.08 17.40 36.86
N GLY A 304 -10.95 16.26 36.17
CA GLY A 304 -11.74 15.96 34.97
C GLY A 304 -13.23 15.84 35.29
N LEU A 305 -13.57 15.10 36.34
CA LEU A 305 -14.96 14.89 36.79
C LEU A 305 -15.67 16.21 37.09
N SER A 306 -14.99 17.16 37.74
CA SER A 306 -15.55 18.47 38.07
C SER A 306 -16.01 19.28 36.84
N LYS A 307 -15.49 18.97 35.64
CA LYS A 307 -15.81 19.66 34.39
C LYS A 307 -16.79 18.92 33.47
N MET A 308 -17.33 17.77 33.92
CA MET A 308 -18.26 16.96 33.12
C MET A 308 -19.57 17.68 32.78
N GLY A 309 -19.95 18.69 33.56
CA GLY A 309 -21.15 19.50 33.35
C GLY A 309 -22.33 19.00 34.19
N THR A 310 -22.88 19.89 35.01
CA THR A 310 -23.90 19.56 36.01
C THR A 310 -25.20 19.01 35.41
N ASP A 311 -25.63 19.55 34.27
CA ASP A 311 -26.87 19.11 33.62
C ASP A 311 -26.76 17.68 33.08
N TRP A 312 -25.59 17.31 32.55
CA TRP A 312 -25.34 15.95 32.10
C TRP A 312 -25.26 14.98 33.28
N LEU A 313 -24.58 15.34 34.37
CA LEU A 313 -24.55 14.54 35.60
C LEU A 313 -25.95 14.32 36.19
N ARG A 314 -26.85 15.31 36.13
CA ARG A 314 -28.26 15.16 36.52
C ARG A 314 -29.01 14.18 35.62
N GLN A 315 -28.76 14.19 34.33
CA GLN A 315 -29.34 13.24 33.38
C GLN A 315 -28.87 11.82 33.66
N LEU A 316 -27.54 11.62 33.84
CA LEU A 316 -26.96 10.32 34.22
C LEU A 316 -27.62 9.79 35.50
N LYS A 317 -27.69 10.62 36.55
CA LYS A 317 -28.38 10.25 37.80
C LYS A 317 -29.85 9.89 37.56
N GLY A 318 -30.54 10.63 36.69
CA GLY A 318 -31.93 10.37 36.30
C GLY A 318 -32.11 9.00 35.64
N ARG A 319 -31.22 8.62 34.72
CA ARG A 319 -31.23 7.31 34.05
C ARG A 319 -30.92 6.18 35.03
N LEU A 320 -29.91 6.33 35.87
CA LEU A 320 -29.63 5.37 36.95
C LEU A 320 -30.83 5.21 37.90
N ALA A 321 -31.52 6.30 38.23
CA ALA A 321 -32.71 6.25 39.08
C ALA A 321 -33.95 5.64 38.40
N SER A 322 -34.04 5.68 37.07
CA SER A 322 -35.16 5.11 36.31
C SER A 322 -35.20 3.59 36.47
N GLY A 323 -34.02 2.95 36.55
CA GLY A 323 -33.84 1.50 36.61
C GLY A 323 -33.86 0.84 35.23
N GLU A 324 -33.92 1.63 34.16
CA GLU A 324 -33.92 1.16 32.77
C GLU A 324 -32.69 0.31 32.45
N TRP A 325 -31.53 0.65 33.01
CA TRP A 325 -30.28 -0.08 32.79
C TRP A 325 -30.02 -1.19 33.80
N LEU A 326 -30.95 -1.49 34.71
CA LEU A 326 -30.69 -2.41 35.82
C LEU A 326 -30.50 -3.85 35.34
N THR A 327 -31.24 -4.27 34.33
CA THR A 327 -31.09 -5.58 33.71
C THR A 327 -30.90 -5.44 32.22
N TYR A 328 -30.18 -6.39 31.65
CA TYR A 328 -30.01 -6.52 30.22
C TYR A 328 -30.04 -8.00 29.88
N THR A 329 -30.86 -8.36 28.90
CA THR A 329 -30.94 -9.72 28.36
C THR A 329 -30.30 -9.69 26.99
N PRO A 330 -29.06 -10.17 26.84
CA PRO A 330 -28.49 -10.41 25.53
C PRO A 330 -29.30 -11.49 24.79
N GLU A 331 -29.31 -11.43 23.47
CA GLU A 331 -30.09 -12.37 22.66
C GLU A 331 -29.53 -13.79 22.85
N GLY A 332 -30.38 -14.77 23.12
CA GLY A 332 -29.95 -16.16 23.40
C GLY A 332 -29.33 -16.39 24.79
N GLU A 333 -29.05 -15.34 25.57
CA GLU A 333 -28.34 -15.43 26.84
C GLU A 333 -29.24 -15.13 28.06
N PRO A 334 -28.85 -15.62 29.27
CA PRO A 334 -29.61 -15.32 30.47
C PRO A 334 -29.52 -13.82 30.84
N GLU A 335 -30.61 -13.28 31.39
CA GLU A 335 -30.69 -11.89 31.84
C GLU A 335 -29.59 -11.57 32.87
N GLY A 336 -28.73 -10.61 32.53
CA GLY A 336 -27.71 -10.06 33.40
C GLY A 336 -28.22 -8.89 34.24
N VAL A 337 -27.63 -8.72 35.41
CA VAL A 337 -27.91 -7.61 36.35
C VAL A 337 -26.72 -6.67 36.36
N LEU A 338 -26.97 -5.36 36.21
CA LEU A 338 -25.94 -4.33 36.18
C LEU A 338 -25.04 -4.41 37.43
N ARG A 339 -23.72 -4.41 37.20
CA ARG A 339 -22.64 -4.40 38.18
C ARG A 339 -21.71 -3.20 38.07
N GLY A 340 -21.48 -2.71 36.86
CA GLY A 340 -20.56 -1.61 36.62
C GLY A 340 -21.11 -0.60 35.62
N VAL A 341 -20.72 0.66 35.79
CA VAL A 341 -20.92 1.75 34.83
C VAL A 341 -19.61 2.50 34.71
N LEU A 342 -18.96 2.41 33.55
CA LEU A 342 -17.77 3.16 33.21
C LEU A 342 -18.18 4.43 32.48
N VAL A 343 -17.63 5.59 32.85
CA VAL A 343 -17.90 6.89 32.20
C VAL A 343 -16.57 7.49 31.77
N ASN A 344 -16.39 7.69 30.46
CA ASN A 344 -15.19 8.35 29.94
C ASN A 344 -15.33 9.89 29.85
N GLN A 345 -14.26 10.58 29.49
CA GLN A 345 -14.25 12.05 29.38
C GLN A 345 -15.12 12.58 28.23
N THR A 346 -15.38 11.77 27.20
CA THR A 346 -16.32 12.09 26.11
C THR A 346 -17.78 11.84 26.49
N ARG A 347 -18.05 11.43 27.74
CA ARG A 347 -19.37 11.08 28.30
C ARG A 347 -20.00 9.81 27.72
N ARG A 348 -19.26 9.03 26.93
CA ARG A 348 -19.68 7.66 26.57
C ARG A 348 -19.61 6.78 27.81
N MET A 349 -20.49 5.78 27.84
CA MET A 349 -20.66 4.91 29.01
C MET A 349 -20.52 3.44 28.63
N GLY A 350 -19.81 2.66 29.43
CA GLY A 350 -19.82 1.20 29.38
C GLY A 350 -20.67 0.65 30.51
N LEU A 351 -21.72 -0.11 30.23
CA LEU A 351 -22.55 -0.76 31.24
C LEU A 351 -22.19 -2.24 31.33
N ILE A 352 -21.74 -2.68 32.51
CA ILE A 352 -21.27 -4.05 32.77
C ILE A 352 -22.34 -4.78 33.58
N TYR A 353 -22.89 -5.85 33.03
CA TYR A 353 -23.92 -6.72 33.60
C TYR A 353 -23.29 -8.03 34.05
N GLN A 354 -23.69 -8.58 35.19
CA GLN A 354 -23.31 -9.93 35.60
C GLN A 354 -24.48 -10.88 35.37
N GLN A 355 -24.21 -11.98 34.68
CA GLN A 355 -25.20 -13.00 34.36
C GLN A 355 -25.31 -14.09 35.44
N PRO A 356 -26.37 -14.91 35.44
CA PRO A 356 -26.52 -16.06 36.32
C PRO A 356 -25.43 -17.12 36.04
N GLY A 357 -24.49 -17.27 36.97
CA GLY A 357 -23.32 -18.16 36.88
C GLY A 357 -22.19 -17.59 37.75
N GLU A 358 -21.13 -18.36 38.01
CA GLU A 358 -19.89 -17.76 38.55
C GLU A 358 -19.15 -17.07 37.38
N ASP A 359 -18.72 -15.82 37.58
CA ASP A 359 -17.82 -15.01 36.74
C ASP A 359 -18.21 -14.62 35.30
N ARG A 360 -19.48 -14.71 34.90
CA ARG A 360 -19.96 -14.16 33.61
C ARG A 360 -20.40 -12.70 33.68
N TYR A 361 -19.77 -11.83 32.90
CA TYR A 361 -20.22 -10.45 32.68
C TYR A 361 -20.48 -10.14 31.21
N VAL A 362 -21.28 -9.12 30.94
CA VAL A 362 -21.58 -8.58 29.61
C VAL A 362 -21.51 -7.06 29.69
N GLN A 363 -20.72 -6.43 28.83
CA GLN A 363 -20.60 -5.00 28.70
C GLN A 363 -21.29 -4.51 27.42
N ILE A 364 -22.01 -3.40 27.52
CA ILE A 364 -22.57 -2.69 26.37
C ILE A 364 -22.10 -1.24 26.41
N PHE A 365 -21.95 -0.62 25.25
CA PHE A 365 -21.53 0.78 25.16
C PHE A 365 -22.72 1.68 24.83
N LEU A 366 -22.74 2.86 25.43
CA LEU A 366 -23.75 3.88 25.24
C LEU A 366 -23.11 5.23 24.87
N ASN A 367 -23.76 5.93 23.96
CA ASN A 367 -23.49 7.32 23.63
C ASN A 367 -23.82 8.26 24.81
N PRO A 368 -23.35 9.52 24.81
CA PRO A 368 -23.63 10.49 25.88
C PRO A 368 -25.12 10.72 26.16
N ASP A 369 -25.95 10.57 25.15
CA ASP A 369 -27.41 10.68 25.22
C ASP A 369 -28.11 9.38 25.69
N GLY A 370 -27.36 8.34 26.00
CA GLY A 370 -27.84 7.06 26.52
C GLY A 370 -28.37 6.11 25.45
N THR A 371 -28.24 6.46 24.17
CA THR A 371 -28.49 5.52 23.06
C THR A 371 -27.39 4.47 23.00
N ARG A 372 -27.73 3.28 22.52
CA ARG A 372 -26.82 2.14 22.45
C ARG A 372 -25.89 2.25 21.24
N GLU A 373 -24.62 1.94 21.45
CA GLU A 373 -23.61 1.78 20.41
C GLU A 373 -23.53 0.26 20.08
N ASP A 374 -23.44 -0.09 18.80
CA ASP A 374 -23.50 -1.49 18.34
C ASP A 374 -22.18 -2.24 18.63
N ALA A 375 -21.99 -2.62 19.89
CA ALA A 375 -21.06 -3.67 20.32
C ALA A 375 -21.43 -4.16 21.74
N VAL A 376 -21.53 -5.48 21.92
CA VAL A 376 -21.73 -6.16 23.21
C VAL A 376 -20.50 -7.03 23.44
N TRP A 377 -19.82 -6.86 24.56
CA TRP A 377 -18.65 -7.65 24.92
C TRP A 377 -18.98 -8.52 26.14
N SER A 378 -18.87 -9.85 26.09
CA SER A 378 -19.01 -10.69 27.30
C SER A 378 -17.66 -11.13 27.87
N SER A 379 -17.53 -11.11 29.20
CA SER A 379 -16.39 -11.63 29.95
C SER A 379 -16.77 -12.92 30.68
N ALA A 380 -16.43 -14.05 30.09
CA ALA A 380 -16.05 -15.30 30.75
C ALA A 380 -15.36 -16.13 29.66
N ASP A 381 -14.07 -16.44 29.71
CA ASP A 381 -13.21 -16.71 30.83
C ASP A 381 -11.76 -16.51 30.38
N SER A 382 -10.84 -16.35 31.34
CA SER A 382 -9.52 -16.97 31.24
C SER A 382 -9.68 -18.50 31.15
N ARG A 383 -10.10 -18.99 29.98
CA ARG A 383 -10.01 -20.40 29.62
C ARG A 383 -8.55 -20.68 29.27
N GLU A 384 -8.07 -21.88 29.56
CA GLU A 384 -6.95 -22.38 28.75
C GLU A 384 -7.38 -22.22 27.30
N PRO A 385 -6.57 -21.55 26.45
CA PRO A 385 -6.99 -21.21 25.11
C PRO A 385 -7.55 -22.44 24.42
N GLU A 386 -8.72 -22.29 23.81
CA GLU A 386 -9.32 -23.39 23.06
C GLU A 386 -8.32 -23.74 21.93
N VAL A 387 -7.82 -24.98 21.95
CA VAL A 387 -6.81 -25.49 21.02
C VAL A 387 -7.33 -26.73 20.33
N TYR A 388 -6.90 -26.94 19.09
CA TYR A 388 -7.05 -28.21 18.42
C TYR A 388 -6.29 -29.31 19.15
N THR A 389 -6.80 -30.55 19.11
CA THR A 389 -5.97 -31.71 19.43
C THR A 389 -4.83 -31.86 18.41
N GLU A 390 -3.73 -32.54 18.75
CA GLU A 390 -2.60 -32.75 17.82
C GLU A 390 -3.05 -33.35 16.47
N GLU A 391 -4.02 -34.26 16.48
CA GLU A 391 -4.55 -34.89 15.27
C GLU A 391 -5.42 -33.93 14.44
N GLU A 392 -6.19 -33.05 15.08
CA GLU A 392 -6.97 -32.00 14.40
C GLU A 392 -6.06 -30.91 13.83
N MET A 393 -5.06 -30.46 14.60
CA MET A 393 -4.08 -29.45 14.17
C MET A 393 -3.32 -29.93 12.94
N SER A 394 -2.87 -31.19 12.96
CA SER A 394 -2.18 -31.79 11.80
C SER A 394 -3.08 -31.89 10.57
N ALA A 395 -4.39 -32.11 10.74
CA ALA A 395 -5.34 -32.12 9.62
C ALA A 395 -5.52 -30.71 9.03
N VAL A 396 -5.65 -29.69 9.88
CA VAL A 396 -5.76 -28.28 9.47
C VAL A 396 -4.48 -27.80 8.78
N GLU A 397 -3.30 -28.07 9.36
CA GLU A 397 -2.00 -27.76 8.76
C GLU A 397 -1.85 -28.39 7.36
N GLN A 398 -2.19 -29.68 7.24
CA GLN A 398 -2.12 -30.37 5.95
C GLN A 398 -3.11 -29.82 4.93
N HIS A 399 -4.32 -29.42 5.37
CA HIS A 399 -5.30 -28.76 4.52
C HIS A 399 -4.76 -27.42 4.02
N ILE A 400 -4.18 -26.59 4.89
CA ILE A 400 -3.57 -25.32 4.50
C ILE A 400 -2.46 -25.55 3.47
N GLN A 401 -1.58 -26.53 3.69
CA GLN A 401 -0.50 -26.84 2.75
C GLN A 401 -1.00 -27.33 1.38
N ASN A 402 -2.12 -28.04 1.34
CA ASN A 402 -2.69 -28.55 0.09
C ASN A 402 -3.51 -27.49 -0.64
N ALA A 403 -4.32 -26.72 0.08
CA ALA A 403 -5.26 -25.75 -0.47
C ALA A 403 -4.60 -24.40 -0.78
N PHE A 404 -3.81 -23.88 0.17
CA PHE A 404 -3.16 -22.57 0.07
C PHE A 404 -1.66 -22.69 -0.19
N GLY A 405 -1.02 -23.85 -0.03
CA GLY A 405 0.40 -24.05 -0.33
C GLY A 405 1.30 -24.13 0.90
N LYS A 406 2.55 -24.57 0.69
CA LYS A 406 3.50 -24.85 1.77
C LYS A 406 3.94 -23.58 2.50
N PHE A 407 3.96 -23.64 3.82
CA PHE A 407 4.49 -22.58 4.68
C PHE A 407 5.53 -23.15 5.64
N GLU A 408 6.60 -22.37 5.87
CA GLU A 408 7.62 -22.66 6.89
C GLU A 408 7.62 -21.60 7.99
N THR A 409 7.05 -20.43 7.71
CA THR A 409 6.98 -19.30 8.64
C THR A 409 5.59 -19.23 9.26
N VAL A 410 5.55 -19.26 10.59
CA VAL A 410 4.32 -19.12 11.39
C VAL A 410 4.54 -17.99 12.38
N PHE A 411 3.65 -17.00 12.36
CA PHE A 411 3.60 -15.98 13.40
C PHE A 411 2.86 -16.55 14.59
N HIS A 412 3.64 -17.07 15.54
CA HIS A 412 3.08 -17.66 16.73
C HIS A 412 2.46 -16.61 17.65
N GLU A 413 1.28 -16.91 18.15
CA GLU A 413 0.65 -16.08 19.14
C GLU A 413 1.25 -16.36 20.52
N LEU A 414 2.04 -15.40 21.02
CA LEU A 414 2.76 -15.52 22.29
C LEU A 414 1.82 -15.60 23.51
N GLU A 415 0.62 -15.02 23.40
CA GLU A 415 -0.39 -15.00 24.46
C GLU A 415 -1.79 -15.20 23.91
N SER A 416 -2.44 -16.24 24.42
CA SER A 416 -3.74 -16.69 23.91
C SER A 416 -4.75 -16.64 25.06
N PRO A 417 -5.47 -15.52 25.22
CA PRO A 417 -6.40 -15.33 26.33
C PRO A 417 -7.69 -16.15 26.18
N ASP A 418 -7.99 -16.62 24.97
CA ASP A 418 -9.26 -17.23 24.57
C ASP A 418 -9.10 -18.41 23.60
N ILE A 419 -8.44 -18.18 22.46
CA ILE A 419 -8.01 -19.14 21.43
C ILE A 419 -6.55 -18.89 21.11
N HIS A 420 -5.83 -19.94 20.72
CA HIS A 420 -4.47 -19.81 20.21
C HIS A 420 -4.51 -19.70 18.70
N VAL A 421 -4.29 -18.50 18.17
CA VAL A 421 -4.39 -18.22 16.73
C VAL A 421 -3.03 -17.89 16.17
N ASP A 422 -2.39 -18.89 15.59
CA ASP A 422 -1.21 -18.72 14.79
C ASP A 422 -1.58 -18.19 13.40
N ILE A 423 -0.66 -17.46 12.77
CA ILE A 423 -0.82 -17.03 11.38
C ILE A 423 0.26 -17.67 10.52
N CYS A 424 -0.15 -18.58 9.66
CA CYS A 424 0.69 -19.24 8.69
C CYS A 424 0.94 -18.30 7.53
N LEU A 425 2.22 -17.97 7.27
CA LEU A 425 2.62 -17.22 6.09
C LEU A 425 2.94 -18.20 4.97
N VAL A 426 2.03 -18.29 4.00
CA VAL A 426 2.31 -18.98 2.75
C VAL A 426 2.97 -18.00 1.79
N PRO A 427 4.26 -18.18 1.45
CA PRO A 427 4.96 -17.26 0.58
C PRO A 427 4.38 -17.30 -0.85
N PRO A 428 4.72 -16.29 -1.67
CA PRO A 428 4.46 -16.34 -3.10
C PRO A 428 5.16 -17.57 -3.73
N SER A 429 4.61 -18.05 -4.83
CA SER A 429 5.19 -19.12 -5.64
C SER A 429 5.14 -18.72 -7.11
N GLU A 430 5.84 -19.45 -7.98
CA GLU A 430 5.82 -19.20 -9.43
C GLU A 430 4.40 -19.14 -10.01
N LYS A 431 3.46 -19.94 -9.47
CA LYS A 431 2.05 -19.94 -9.90
C LYS A 431 1.16 -18.95 -9.16
N ARG A 432 1.68 -18.28 -8.14
CA ARG A 432 0.93 -17.38 -7.25
C ARG A 432 1.79 -16.19 -6.83
N ARG A 433 1.64 -15.08 -7.55
CA ARG A 433 2.33 -13.80 -7.29
C ARG A 433 1.71 -13.00 -6.14
N TYR A 434 1.31 -13.66 -5.07
CA TYR A 434 0.87 -13.03 -3.83
C TYR A 434 1.16 -13.97 -2.66
N CYS A 435 1.39 -13.40 -1.48
CA CYS A 435 1.49 -14.17 -0.25
C CYS A 435 0.11 -14.31 0.40
N THR A 436 -0.09 -15.41 1.12
CA THR A 436 -1.36 -15.64 1.83
C THR A 436 -1.06 -15.80 3.31
N LEU A 437 -1.75 -15.02 4.14
CA LEU A 437 -1.79 -15.21 5.58
C LEU A 437 -3.02 -16.02 5.92
N VAL A 438 -2.85 -17.15 6.60
CA VAL A 438 -3.96 -18.05 6.98
C VAL A 438 -3.94 -18.23 8.49
N THR A 439 -5.08 -18.06 9.17
CA THR A 439 -5.17 -18.38 10.58
C THR A 439 -5.11 -19.89 10.78
N MET A 440 -4.49 -20.30 11.89
CA MET A 440 -4.45 -21.68 12.32
C MET A 440 -4.70 -21.71 13.82
N GLY A 441 -5.87 -22.22 14.21
CA GLY A 441 -6.32 -22.33 15.59
C GLY A 441 -7.57 -21.54 15.92
N MET A 442 -8.08 -20.70 15.01
CA MET A 442 -9.37 -20.04 15.19
C MET A 442 -10.50 -21.07 15.31
N GLY A 443 -10.49 -22.10 14.47
CA GLY A 443 -11.56 -23.09 14.45
C GLY A 443 -11.47 -24.11 15.60
N ALA A 444 -10.50 -23.96 16.51
CA ALA A 444 -10.50 -24.69 17.77
C ALA A 444 -11.75 -24.32 18.58
N HIS A 445 -12.13 -23.05 18.55
CA HIS A 445 -13.38 -22.57 19.12
C HIS A 445 -14.59 -22.97 18.29
N ARG A 446 -15.60 -23.52 18.97
CA ARG A 446 -16.89 -23.83 18.36
C ARG A 446 -17.81 -22.61 18.47
N MET A 447 -18.01 -21.95 17.36
CA MET A 447 -18.85 -20.77 17.21
C MET A 447 -20.33 -21.07 17.47
N ASN A 448 -21.07 -20.06 17.93
CA ASN A 448 -22.48 -20.18 18.27
C ASN A 448 -23.39 -20.08 17.02
N VAL A 449 -23.53 -21.18 16.28
CA VAL A 449 -24.34 -21.26 15.07
C VAL A 449 -25.81 -21.57 15.41
N PRO A 450 -26.81 -20.85 14.85
CA PRO A 450 -28.23 -21.11 15.06
C PRO A 450 -28.64 -22.56 14.77
N GLU A 451 -29.55 -23.12 15.58
CA GLU A 451 -30.01 -24.53 15.46
C GLU A 451 -30.53 -24.89 14.05
N GLU A 452 -31.07 -23.90 13.32
CA GLU A 452 -31.61 -24.03 11.96
C GLU A 452 -30.53 -24.23 10.90
N LEU A 453 -29.27 -23.89 11.20
CA LEU A 453 -28.12 -23.98 10.30
C LEU A 453 -27.14 -25.10 10.65
N VAL A 454 -27.46 -25.90 11.68
CA VAL A 454 -26.62 -27.03 12.13
C VAL A 454 -26.39 -28.06 11.01
N GLU A 455 -27.29 -28.16 10.02
CA GLU A 455 -27.09 -29.07 8.87
C GLU A 455 -25.92 -28.66 7.95
N TYR A 456 -25.48 -27.40 8.01
CA TYR A 456 -24.39 -26.84 7.19
C TYR A 456 -23.01 -26.89 7.87
N LYS A 457 -22.93 -27.38 9.12
CA LYS A 457 -21.67 -27.58 9.88
C LYS A 457 -20.74 -26.35 9.93
N LEU A 458 -21.32 -25.18 10.25
CA LEU A 458 -20.60 -23.90 10.24
C LEU A 458 -19.94 -23.58 11.59
N GLU A 459 -19.85 -24.53 12.52
CA GLU A 459 -19.44 -24.27 13.90
C GLU A 459 -17.96 -23.95 14.06
N ARG A 460 -17.13 -24.18 13.04
CA ARG A 460 -15.68 -23.93 13.09
C ARG A 460 -15.21 -23.26 11.80
N ALA A 461 -14.29 -22.30 11.93
CA ALA A 461 -13.76 -21.58 10.78
C ALA A 461 -12.30 -21.15 10.95
N GLU A 462 -11.61 -20.97 9.81
CA GLU A 462 -10.32 -20.31 9.65
C GLU A 462 -10.43 -19.20 8.59
N LEU A 463 -9.53 -18.22 8.65
CA LEU A 463 -9.53 -17.03 7.81
C LEU A 463 -8.26 -16.94 6.97
N ALA A 464 -8.37 -16.48 5.73
CA ALA A 464 -7.24 -16.22 4.85
C ALA A 464 -7.31 -14.78 4.31
N ILE A 465 -6.16 -14.10 4.19
CA ILE A 465 -6.05 -12.84 3.46
C ILE A 465 -4.87 -12.90 2.50
N ALA A 466 -5.07 -12.44 1.27
CA ALA A 466 -4.05 -12.44 0.23
C ALA A 466 -3.41 -11.06 0.13
N LEU A 467 -2.08 -10.97 0.16
CA LEU A 467 -1.34 -9.71 0.13
C LEU A 467 -0.34 -9.72 -1.04
N PRO A 468 -0.03 -8.56 -1.63
CA PRO A 468 0.96 -8.41 -2.68
C PRO A 468 2.30 -9.09 -2.35
N PRO A 469 3.06 -9.55 -3.36
CA PRO A 469 4.28 -10.32 -3.13
C PRO A 469 5.41 -9.48 -2.51
N ASP A 470 5.35 -8.15 -2.66
CA ASP A 470 6.24 -7.17 -2.07
C ASP A 470 5.77 -6.68 -0.69
N TRP A 471 4.65 -7.22 -0.17
CA TRP A 471 4.16 -6.88 1.16
C TRP A 471 5.16 -7.31 2.22
N LYS A 472 5.61 -6.35 3.03
CA LYS A 472 6.71 -6.58 3.96
C LYS A 472 6.24 -7.26 5.24
N LEU A 473 6.49 -8.56 5.33
CA LEU A 473 6.06 -9.42 6.44
C LEU A 473 7.20 -9.84 7.39
N ASP A 474 8.38 -9.23 7.25
CA ASP A 474 9.47 -9.40 8.22
C ASP A 474 9.15 -8.69 9.55
N GLN A 475 9.82 -9.12 10.63
CA GLN A 475 9.56 -8.61 11.98
C GLN A 475 9.76 -7.11 12.12
N GLU A 476 10.63 -6.47 11.33
CA GLU A 476 10.84 -5.03 11.39
C GLU A 476 9.73 -4.27 10.67
N SER A 477 9.35 -4.72 9.48
CA SER A 477 8.29 -4.08 8.70
C SER A 477 6.90 -4.23 9.34
N LEU A 478 6.60 -5.39 9.95
CA LEU A 478 5.37 -5.62 10.71
C LEU A 478 5.25 -4.74 11.98
N LYS A 479 6.27 -3.97 12.33
CA LYS A 479 6.17 -2.93 13.36
C LYS A 479 5.47 -1.67 12.86
N GLU A 480 5.35 -1.47 11.55
CA GLU A 480 4.64 -0.35 10.93
C GLU A 480 3.20 -0.72 10.61
N GLU A 481 2.23 0.14 10.96
CA GLU A 481 0.81 -0.18 10.79
C GLU A 481 0.42 -0.43 9.33
N ARG A 482 1.07 0.27 8.38
CA ARG A 482 0.84 0.08 6.93
C ARG A 482 1.11 -1.35 6.44
N TRP A 483 1.98 -2.10 7.10
CA TRP A 483 2.28 -3.50 6.78
C TRP A 483 1.58 -4.49 7.73
N TYR A 484 1.34 -4.08 8.98
CA TYR A 484 0.75 -4.94 10.02
C TYR A 484 -0.76 -5.09 9.95
N TRP A 485 -1.49 -4.09 9.45
CA TRP A 485 -2.94 -4.05 9.58
C TRP A 485 -3.68 -5.31 9.05
N PRO A 486 -3.22 -6.06 8.03
CA PRO A 486 -3.87 -7.31 7.63
C PRO A 486 -3.77 -8.41 8.70
N VAL A 487 -2.63 -8.51 9.38
CA VAL A 487 -2.41 -9.39 10.53
C VAL A 487 -3.34 -9.00 11.69
N GLY A 488 -3.43 -7.69 11.97
CA GLY A 488 -4.34 -7.16 12.97
C GLY A 488 -5.82 -7.46 12.68
N LEU A 489 -6.22 -7.33 11.41
CA LEU A 489 -7.56 -7.64 10.93
C LEU A 489 -7.92 -9.11 11.13
N LEU A 490 -7.04 -10.05 10.74
CA LEU A 490 -7.24 -11.48 10.97
C LEU A 490 -7.43 -11.82 12.46
N LYS A 491 -6.57 -11.26 13.32
CA LYS A 491 -6.66 -11.49 14.78
C LYS A 491 -7.94 -10.93 15.40
N ALA A 492 -8.41 -9.78 14.93
CA ALA A 492 -9.66 -9.19 15.39
C ALA A 492 -10.87 -10.04 14.98
N LEU A 493 -10.92 -10.49 13.72
CA LEU A 493 -11.99 -11.36 13.22
C LEU A 493 -11.99 -12.73 13.91
N ALA A 494 -10.83 -13.34 14.13
CA ALA A 494 -10.74 -14.65 14.78
C ALA A 494 -11.35 -14.66 16.19
N ARG A 495 -11.29 -13.53 16.90
CA ARG A 495 -11.83 -13.37 18.26
C ARG A 495 -13.25 -12.85 18.31
N LEU A 496 -13.79 -12.38 17.18
CA LEU A 496 -15.15 -11.83 17.12
C LEU A 496 -16.23 -12.85 17.56
N PRO A 497 -16.19 -14.13 17.13
CA PRO A 497 -17.11 -15.16 17.62
C PRO A 497 -17.13 -15.30 19.14
N ILE A 498 -15.96 -15.17 19.77
CA ILE A 498 -15.80 -15.32 21.22
C ILE A 498 -16.28 -14.07 21.94
N ALA A 499 -15.77 -12.91 21.53
CA ALA A 499 -16.06 -11.63 22.18
C ALA A 499 -17.55 -11.25 22.13
N SER A 500 -18.23 -11.67 21.06
CA SER A 500 -19.64 -11.34 20.79
C SER A 500 -20.59 -12.54 20.84
N ASP A 501 -20.12 -13.71 21.32
CA ASP A 501 -20.86 -15.00 21.34
C ASP A 501 -21.63 -15.28 20.04
N THR A 502 -20.92 -15.14 18.92
CA THR A 502 -21.48 -15.18 17.57
C THR A 502 -20.77 -16.22 16.70
N TRP A 503 -21.07 -16.23 15.41
CA TRP A 503 -20.40 -17.07 14.43
C TRP A 503 -20.04 -16.26 13.18
N LEU A 504 -19.01 -16.71 12.48
CA LEU A 504 -18.57 -16.16 11.22
C LEU A 504 -18.92 -17.13 10.09
N GLY A 505 -19.52 -16.57 9.06
CA GLY A 505 -19.97 -17.29 7.88
C GLY A 505 -19.73 -16.48 6.63
N TRP A 506 -19.90 -17.14 5.49
CA TRP A 506 -19.89 -16.47 4.20
C TRP A 506 -20.85 -15.28 4.18
N GLY A 507 -20.38 -14.13 3.69
CA GLY A 507 -21.11 -12.87 3.63
C GLY A 507 -21.17 -12.07 4.93
N HIS A 508 -20.58 -12.53 6.03
CA HIS A 508 -20.47 -11.73 7.25
C HIS A 508 -19.45 -10.59 7.07
N THR A 509 -19.68 -9.48 7.77
CA THR A 509 -18.87 -8.24 7.65
C THR A 509 -18.41 -7.73 9.01
N MET A 510 -17.26 -7.05 9.03
CA MET A 510 -16.73 -6.36 10.21
C MET A 510 -16.42 -4.90 9.88
N ASP A 511 -16.71 -4.01 10.84
CA ASP A 511 -16.55 -2.57 10.70
C ASP A 511 -15.55 -2.02 11.74
N LYS A 512 -14.42 -1.45 11.28
CA LYS A 512 -13.43 -0.81 12.15
C LYS A 512 -13.76 0.67 12.42
N GLN A 513 -14.73 1.28 11.71
CA GLN A 513 -15.10 2.70 11.77
C GLN A 513 -14.04 3.72 11.33
N SER A 514 -12.77 3.34 11.34
CA SER A 514 -11.61 4.13 10.94
C SER A 514 -10.75 3.33 9.96
N PRO A 515 -9.94 3.99 9.11
CA PRO A 515 -9.08 3.28 8.18
C PRO A 515 -8.12 2.29 8.85
N PHE A 516 -7.73 1.24 8.13
CA PHE A 516 -6.85 0.21 8.66
C PHE A 516 -5.44 0.72 8.94
N ALA A 517 -4.92 1.64 8.12
CA ALA A 517 -3.64 2.32 8.28
C ALA A 517 -3.65 3.69 7.56
N ALA A 518 -2.70 4.58 7.86
CA ALA A 518 -2.63 5.95 7.33
C ALA A 518 -2.39 6.10 5.80
N GLY A 519 -2.33 5.00 5.04
CA GLY A 519 -2.11 4.98 3.59
C GLY A 519 -3.23 4.28 2.81
N THR A 520 -4.38 4.04 3.42
CA THR A 520 -5.57 3.44 2.81
C THR A 520 -6.82 4.01 3.46
N GLU A 521 -7.95 4.04 2.75
CA GLU A 521 -9.26 4.36 3.38
C GLU A 521 -10.11 3.10 3.64
N LEU A 522 -9.59 1.91 3.35
CA LEU A 522 -10.21 0.64 3.72
C LEU A 522 -10.43 0.62 5.25
N CYS A 523 -11.67 0.39 5.68
CA CYS A 523 -12.07 0.50 7.10
C CYS A 523 -13.01 -0.62 7.57
N ALA A 524 -13.32 -1.59 6.73
CA ALA A 524 -14.23 -2.70 7.01
C ALA A 524 -13.74 -3.99 6.32
N ALA A 525 -14.43 -5.12 6.48
CA ALA A 525 -14.09 -6.35 5.76
C ALA A 525 -15.34 -7.24 5.54
N ILE A 526 -15.33 -8.09 4.50
CA ILE A 526 -16.31 -9.14 4.23
C ILE A 526 -15.63 -10.52 4.14
N LEU A 527 -16.36 -11.57 4.50
CA LEU A 527 -15.93 -12.96 4.39
C LEU A 527 -16.53 -13.64 3.15
N THR A 528 -15.68 -14.25 2.31
CA THR A 528 -16.09 -15.00 1.11
C THR A 528 -15.49 -16.40 1.10
N SER A 529 -15.78 -17.20 0.07
CA SER A 529 -15.03 -18.44 -0.17
C SER A 529 -13.56 -18.11 -0.50
N PRO A 530 -12.60 -19.01 -0.17
CA PRO A 530 -11.20 -18.91 -0.58
C PRO A 530 -11.08 -18.68 -2.09
N GLN A 531 -10.19 -17.75 -2.48
CA GLN A 531 -9.95 -17.42 -3.88
C GLN A 531 -8.50 -17.77 -4.27
N GLY A 532 -8.30 -18.15 -5.54
CA GLY A 532 -7.00 -18.58 -6.05
C GLY A 532 -6.52 -19.93 -5.48
N THR A 533 -7.45 -20.80 -5.12
CA THR A 533 -7.23 -22.16 -4.58
C THR A 533 -8.01 -23.20 -5.40
N GLU A 534 -7.65 -24.49 -5.31
CA GLU A 534 -8.38 -25.56 -6.00
C GLU A 534 -9.79 -25.79 -5.40
N ASP A 535 -10.73 -26.30 -6.20
CA ASP A 535 -12.08 -26.68 -5.77
C ASP A 535 -12.04 -27.65 -4.58
N GLY A 536 -12.72 -27.33 -3.48
CA GLY A 536 -12.73 -28.12 -2.24
C GLY A 536 -11.82 -27.60 -1.13
N SER A 537 -11.21 -26.42 -1.31
CA SER A 537 -10.41 -25.72 -0.30
C SER A 537 -11.23 -25.08 0.81
N GLU A 538 -12.55 -24.97 0.63
CA GLU A 538 -13.49 -24.29 1.53
C GLU A 538 -13.68 -25.04 2.85
N VAL A 539 -13.42 -26.36 2.88
CA VAL A 539 -13.74 -27.21 4.03
C VAL A 539 -12.65 -28.22 4.34
N CYS A 540 -12.12 -28.18 5.56
CA CYS A 540 -11.25 -29.22 6.12
C CYS A 540 -12.07 -30.18 6.99
N THR A 541 -12.07 -31.48 6.65
CA THR A 541 -12.68 -32.52 7.50
C THR A 541 -11.71 -32.98 8.58
N LEU A 542 -12.08 -32.80 9.85
CA LEU A 542 -11.31 -33.24 11.00
C LEU A 542 -11.44 -34.76 11.22
N PRO A 543 -10.51 -35.41 11.94
CA PRO A 543 -10.54 -36.86 12.21
C PRO A 543 -11.85 -37.36 12.85
N GLY A 544 -12.54 -36.50 13.60
CA GLY A 544 -13.84 -36.77 14.23
C GLY A 544 -15.05 -36.69 13.28
N GLY A 545 -14.87 -36.24 12.03
CA GLY A 545 -15.94 -36.02 11.05
C GLY A 545 -16.63 -34.65 11.12
N GLU A 546 -16.14 -33.77 12.01
CA GLU A 546 -16.47 -32.34 12.05
C GLU A 546 -15.74 -31.59 10.93
N GLU A 547 -16.24 -30.41 10.57
CA GLU A 547 -15.74 -29.62 9.45
C GLU A 547 -15.26 -28.24 9.94
N VAL A 548 -14.16 -27.75 9.36
CA VAL A 548 -13.62 -26.41 9.57
C VAL A 548 -13.70 -25.67 8.24
N ASN A 549 -14.45 -24.57 8.23
CA ASN A 549 -14.71 -23.77 7.02
C ASN A 549 -13.62 -22.71 6.85
N PHE A 550 -13.08 -22.55 5.64
CA PHE A 550 -12.11 -21.53 5.34
C PHE A 550 -12.79 -20.36 4.64
N TYR A 551 -12.54 -19.14 5.10
CA TYR A 551 -13.07 -17.92 4.48
C TYR A 551 -11.96 -16.96 4.07
N GLN A 552 -12.07 -16.39 2.87
CA GLN A 552 -11.25 -15.28 2.41
C GLN A 552 -11.77 -13.97 3.03
N VAL A 553 -10.86 -13.18 3.59
CA VAL A 553 -11.12 -11.84 4.09
C VAL A 553 -10.82 -10.84 2.98
N ILE A 554 -11.82 -10.05 2.61
CA ILE A 554 -11.67 -8.95 1.66
C ILE A 554 -11.93 -7.63 2.40
N PRO A 555 -10.91 -6.77 2.58
CA PRO A 555 -11.08 -5.44 3.17
C PRO A 555 -12.00 -4.57 2.32
N LEU A 556 -12.84 -3.75 2.95
CA LEU A 556 -13.86 -2.90 2.35
C LEU A 556 -13.67 -1.43 2.75
N TYR A 557 -14.12 -0.54 1.89
CA TYR A 557 -14.38 0.86 2.22
C TYR A 557 -15.67 1.04 3.02
N ARG A 558 -15.90 2.27 3.51
CA ARG A 558 -17.12 2.63 4.23
C ARG A 558 -18.36 2.39 3.38
N ASP A 559 -18.35 2.89 2.15
CA ASP A 559 -19.55 2.90 1.35
C ASP A 559 -19.89 1.46 0.88
N GLU A 560 -18.88 0.62 0.63
CA GLU A 560 -19.00 -0.83 0.40
C GLU A 560 -19.69 -1.58 1.53
N LEU A 561 -19.27 -1.32 2.77
CA LEU A 561 -19.92 -1.90 3.93
C LEU A 561 -21.38 -1.44 4.01
N ASP A 562 -21.62 -0.13 3.87
CA ASP A 562 -22.96 0.45 3.97
C ASP A 562 -23.89 -0.13 2.88
N TYR A 563 -23.41 -0.31 1.66
CA TYR A 563 -24.18 -0.93 0.58
C TYR A 563 -24.53 -2.39 0.86
N LYS A 564 -23.59 -3.19 1.39
CA LYS A 564 -23.86 -4.57 1.80
C LYS A 564 -24.92 -4.63 2.89
N LEU A 565 -24.86 -3.73 3.86
CA LEU A 565 -25.86 -3.64 4.92
C LEU A 565 -27.24 -3.28 4.37
N GLU A 566 -27.31 -2.54 3.26
CA GLU A 566 -28.56 -2.20 2.57
C GLU A 566 -29.10 -3.31 1.65
N HIS A 567 -28.24 -4.10 0.98
CA HIS A 567 -28.65 -4.97 -0.13
C HIS A 567 -28.43 -6.47 0.08
N ASP A 568 -27.47 -6.89 0.93
CA ASP A 568 -26.92 -8.24 1.16
C ASP A 568 -25.52 -8.52 0.57
N ALA A 569 -24.95 -9.68 0.93
CA ALA A 569 -23.58 -10.04 0.62
C ALA A 569 -23.38 -10.44 -0.85
N ASP A 570 -24.29 -11.23 -1.42
CA ASP A 570 -24.27 -11.58 -2.84
C ASP A 570 -24.28 -10.30 -3.70
N ALA A 571 -25.17 -9.35 -3.38
CA ALA A 571 -25.29 -8.09 -4.11
C ALA A 571 -24.04 -7.20 -4.03
N LEU A 572 -23.30 -7.21 -2.91
CA LEU A 572 -22.01 -6.53 -2.83
C LEU A 572 -20.95 -7.29 -3.65
N LEU A 573 -20.88 -8.61 -3.52
CA LEU A 573 -19.87 -9.41 -4.21
C LEU A 573 -20.03 -9.39 -5.74
N ASP A 574 -21.26 -9.35 -6.24
CA ASP A 574 -21.56 -9.14 -7.66
C ASP A 574 -21.07 -7.77 -8.14
N LYS A 575 -21.11 -6.74 -7.28
CA LYS A 575 -20.54 -5.42 -7.58
C LYS A 575 -19.02 -5.39 -7.50
N MET A 576 -18.44 -6.21 -6.62
CA MET A 576 -16.99 -6.37 -6.46
C MET A 576 -16.40 -7.32 -7.52
N ALA A 577 -17.21 -7.90 -8.41
CA ALA A 577 -16.73 -8.66 -9.55
C ALA A 577 -15.68 -7.86 -10.35
N GLY A 578 -14.53 -8.49 -10.59
CA GLY A 578 -13.36 -7.88 -11.24
C GLY A 578 -12.36 -7.19 -10.30
N ILE A 579 -12.68 -7.04 -9.02
CA ILE A 579 -11.73 -6.56 -8.01
C ILE A 579 -10.90 -7.75 -7.51
N SER A 580 -9.58 -7.62 -7.61
CA SER A 580 -8.66 -8.63 -7.08
C SER A 580 -8.92 -8.86 -5.59
N PHE A 581 -8.95 -10.13 -5.17
CA PHE A 581 -9.01 -10.51 -3.75
C PHE A 581 -7.65 -10.30 -3.04
N VAL A 582 -6.58 -10.03 -3.80
CA VAL A 582 -5.29 -9.59 -3.26
C VAL A 582 -5.44 -8.15 -2.81
N VAL A 583 -5.07 -7.88 -1.55
CA VAL A 583 -5.22 -6.57 -0.94
C VAL A 583 -4.41 -5.52 -1.70
N ASP A 584 -5.12 -4.55 -2.27
CA ASP A 584 -4.53 -3.30 -2.74
C ASP A 584 -5.05 -2.14 -1.86
N PRO A 585 -4.20 -1.52 -1.02
CA PRO A 585 -4.58 -0.40 -0.16
C PRO A 585 -5.07 0.84 -0.92
N ALA A 586 -4.75 0.95 -2.21
CA ALA A 586 -5.10 2.08 -3.07
C ALA A 586 -6.22 1.75 -4.08
N ARG A 587 -6.85 0.56 -4.02
CA ARG A 587 -7.96 0.19 -4.92
C ARG A 587 -9.14 1.15 -4.78
N GLN A 588 -9.95 1.35 -5.82
CA GLN A 588 -11.11 2.24 -5.72
C GLN A 588 -12.28 1.61 -4.89
N ASP A 589 -13.13 2.45 -4.30
CA ASP A 589 -14.37 2.04 -3.59
C ASP A 589 -15.48 1.66 -4.60
N THR A 590 -16.03 0.46 -4.44
CA THR A 590 -17.02 -0.19 -5.33
C THR A 590 -18.41 0.46 -5.30
N ILE A 591 -18.72 1.25 -4.27
CA ILE A 591 -20.03 1.89 -4.10
C ILE A 591 -19.98 3.34 -4.54
N THR A 592 -18.86 4.02 -4.30
CA THR A 592 -18.58 5.31 -4.96
C THR A 592 -18.22 5.14 -6.43
N ARG A 593 -17.96 3.90 -6.90
CA ARG A 593 -17.93 3.45 -8.31
C ARG A 593 -19.16 3.85 -9.14
N GLY A 594 -20.18 4.44 -8.49
CA GLY A 594 -21.13 5.38 -9.10
C GLY A 594 -22.52 5.30 -8.45
N THR A 595 -23.14 6.45 -8.14
CA THR A 595 -24.60 6.55 -8.13
C THR A 595 -25.14 6.25 -9.54
N LEU A 596 -25.29 4.96 -9.86
CA LEU A 596 -26.31 4.28 -10.66
C LEU A 596 -25.79 2.94 -11.23
N GLY A 597 -26.05 1.81 -10.56
CA GLY A 597 -26.17 0.48 -11.22
C GLY A 597 -24.92 -0.42 -11.25
N GLY A 598 -25.07 -1.67 -10.76
CA GLY A 598 -24.20 -2.82 -11.09
C GLY A 598 -24.50 -3.32 -12.52
N GLU A 599 -23.73 -4.20 -13.14
CA GLU A 599 -22.99 -5.39 -12.68
C GLU A 599 -21.94 -5.75 -13.74
N GLU A 600 -20.84 -6.39 -13.30
CA GLU A 600 -19.69 -6.92 -14.07
C GLU A 600 -18.63 -5.89 -14.50
N ASP A 601 -17.41 -6.01 -13.97
CA ASP A 601 -16.15 -5.53 -14.56
C ASP A 601 -16.14 -4.13 -15.19
N PHE A 602 -16.74 -3.10 -14.56
CA PHE A 602 -16.79 -1.75 -15.14
C PHE A 602 -15.85 -0.74 -14.50
N VAL A 603 -14.91 -0.15 -15.25
CA VAL A 603 -14.04 0.96 -14.77
C VAL A 603 -14.88 2.00 -14.03
N GLY A 604 -14.56 2.20 -12.75
CA GLY A 604 -15.35 2.99 -11.81
C GLY A 604 -15.38 4.48 -12.12
N GLU A 605 -14.25 5.01 -12.57
CA GLU A 605 -14.12 6.35 -13.12
C GLU A 605 -13.34 6.24 -14.42
N MET A 606 -13.96 6.61 -15.54
CA MET A 606 -13.29 6.60 -16.85
C MET A 606 -12.58 7.92 -17.09
N ASP A 607 -13.26 9.03 -16.86
CA ASP A 607 -12.73 10.37 -17.15
C ASP A 607 -13.47 11.44 -16.35
N ASP A 608 -12.74 12.41 -15.83
CA ASP A 608 -13.27 13.57 -15.10
C ASP A 608 -12.72 14.88 -15.65
N ALA A 609 -13.61 15.70 -16.18
CA ALA A 609 -13.30 17.04 -16.65
C ALA A 609 -12.67 17.95 -15.58
N ALA A 610 -12.82 17.66 -14.29
CA ALA A 610 -12.19 18.39 -13.20
C ALA A 610 -10.66 18.42 -13.33
N TRP A 611 -10.03 17.30 -13.67
CA TRP A 611 -8.58 17.20 -13.87
C TRP A 611 -8.12 18.09 -15.02
N HIS A 612 -8.82 18.03 -16.16
CA HIS A 612 -8.52 18.87 -17.32
C HIS A 612 -8.74 20.37 -17.05
N LEU A 613 -9.77 20.72 -16.28
CA LEU A 613 -10.03 22.10 -15.87
C LEU A 613 -8.96 22.65 -14.93
N GLU A 614 -8.47 21.82 -14.01
CA GLU A 614 -7.34 22.15 -13.14
C GLU A 614 -6.10 22.43 -13.99
N THR A 615 -5.74 21.53 -14.91
CA THR A 615 -4.64 21.72 -15.86
C THR A 615 -4.74 23.03 -16.64
N ILE A 616 -5.91 23.37 -17.21
CA ILE A 616 -6.11 24.64 -17.94
C ILE A 616 -5.79 25.85 -17.03
N ARG A 617 -6.22 25.80 -15.77
CA ARG A 617 -6.08 26.91 -14.82
C ARG A 617 -4.65 27.03 -14.28
N GLU A 618 -4.05 25.92 -13.88
CA GLU A 618 -2.70 25.89 -13.29
C GLU A 618 -1.63 26.25 -14.33
N LYS A 619 -1.71 25.64 -15.52
CA LYS A 619 -0.78 25.91 -16.62
C LYS A 619 -1.09 27.22 -17.37
N HIS A 620 -2.18 27.90 -17.01
CA HIS A 620 -2.64 29.16 -17.62
C HIS A 620 -2.82 29.05 -19.14
N LEU A 621 -3.36 27.93 -19.62
CA LEU A 621 -3.45 27.61 -21.03
C LEU A 621 -4.43 28.55 -21.78
N PRO A 622 -4.10 29.03 -22.99
CA PRO A 622 -4.94 29.95 -23.76
C PRO A 622 -6.08 29.23 -24.49
N VAL A 623 -6.85 28.39 -23.80
CA VAL A 623 -8.01 27.64 -24.32
C VAL A 623 -9.26 27.94 -23.51
N GLU A 624 -10.43 27.72 -24.12
CA GLU A 624 -11.70 27.83 -23.40
C GLU A 624 -11.90 26.59 -22.52
N GLU A 625 -12.37 26.79 -21.28
CA GLU A 625 -12.65 25.69 -20.32
C GLU A 625 -13.62 24.62 -20.87
N ILE A 626 -14.43 24.95 -21.89
CA ILE A 626 -15.32 23.97 -22.54
C ILE A 626 -14.54 22.86 -23.27
N ASN A 627 -13.27 23.09 -23.62
CA ASN A 627 -12.44 22.10 -24.29
C ASN A 627 -12.05 20.93 -23.37
N ALA A 628 -12.12 21.11 -22.05
CA ALA A 628 -11.94 20.04 -21.06
C ALA A 628 -12.94 18.87 -21.22
N TYR A 629 -14.02 19.07 -21.98
CA TYR A 629 -15.08 18.09 -22.21
C TYR A 629 -15.04 17.48 -23.61
N ASN A 630 -14.08 17.83 -24.47
CA ASN A 630 -14.09 17.47 -25.89
C ASN A 630 -14.07 15.95 -26.10
N HIS A 631 -13.09 15.25 -25.55
CA HIS A 631 -12.92 13.81 -25.73
C HIS A 631 -13.98 13.00 -24.97
N LEU A 632 -14.46 13.47 -23.81
CA LEU A 632 -15.63 12.90 -23.14
C LEU A 632 -16.88 12.94 -24.05
N ALA A 633 -17.10 14.07 -24.74
CA ALA A 633 -18.22 14.21 -25.67
C ALA A 633 -18.09 13.32 -26.90
N ILE A 634 -16.87 13.10 -27.40
CA ILE A 634 -16.61 12.16 -28.50
C ILE A 634 -16.99 10.73 -28.09
N TYR A 635 -16.48 10.27 -26.95
CA TYR A 635 -16.76 8.91 -26.49
C TYR A 635 -18.25 8.69 -26.23
N LEU A 636 -18.90 9.63 -25.51
CA LEU A 636 -20.33 9.55 -25.22
C LEU A 636 -21.18 9.54 -26.50
N ARG A 637 -20.84 10.37 -27.50
CA ARG A 637 -21.53 10.36 -28.80
C ARG A 637 -21.36 9.02 -29.51
N TRP A 638 -20.14 8.49 -29.54
CA TRP A 638 -19.86 7.21 -30.19
C TRP A 638 -20.67 6.07 -29.57
N CYS A 639 -20.80 6.05 -28.23
CA CYS A 639 -21.64 5.09 -27.51
C CYS A 639 -23.13 5.26 -27.81
N LEU A 640 -23.63 6.49 -27.89
CA LEU A 640 -25.02 6.79 -28.27
C LEU A 640 -25.36 6.29 -29.69
N GLU A 641 -24.45 6.44 -30.64
CA GLU A 641 -24.65 6.00 -32.03
C GLU A 641 -24.69 4.46 -32.18
N ARG A 642 -24.19 3.71 -31.20
CA ARG A 642 -24.07 2.24 -31.21
C ARG A 642 -24.97 1.52 -30.22
N ASP A 643 -25.93 2.26 -29.64
CA ASP A 643 -26.84 1.74 -28.62
C ASP A 643 -26.09 1.10 -27.44
N LEU A 644 -25.00 1.74 -26.99
CA LEU A 644 -24.14 1.25 -25.90
C LEU A 644 -24.48 1.87 -24.53
N MET A 645 -25.47 2.76 -24.46
CA MET A 645 -25.91 3.38 -23.22
C MET A 645 -26.83 2.45 -22.40
N SER A 646 -26.82 2.58 -21.07
CA SER A 646 -27.72 1.82 -20.20
C SER A 646 -29.17 2.26 -20.36
N THR A 647 -30.12 1.37 -20.02
CA THR A 647 -31.55 1.70 -20.07
C THR A 647 -31.85 2.82 -19.08
N GLU A 648 -31.24 2.74 -17.91
CA GLU A 648 -31.34 3.68 -16.80
C GLU A 648 -30.82 5.07 -17.18
N PHE A 649 -29.67 5.14 -17.87
CA PHE A 649 -29.15 6.38 -18.43
C PHE A 649 -30.14 6.99 -19.43
N MET A 650 -30.62 6.18 -20.37
CA MET A 650 -31.55 6.63 -21.40
C MET A 650 -32.85 7.13 -20.79
N GLU A 651 -33.41 6.45 -19.78
CA GLU A 651 -34.63 6.88 -19.09
C GLU A 651 -34.43 8.15 -18.26
N ARG A 652 -33.32 8.25 -17.52
CA ARG A 652 -33.05 9.37 -16.61
C ARG A 652 -32.76 10.68 -17.36
N TYR A 653 -32.02 10.60 -18.46
CA TYR A 653 -31.57 11.77 -19.22
C TYR A 653 -32.29 11.95 -20.56
N TRP A 654 -33.39 11.20 -20.79
CA TRP A 654 -34.14 11.26 -22.05
C TRP A 654 -34.58 12.68 -22.42
N GLU A 655 -35.11 13.46 -21.48
CA GLU A 655 -35.62 14.81 -21.78
C GLU A 655 -34.52 15.75 -22.29
N GLN A 656 -33.30 15.58 -21.79
CA GLN A 656 -32.11 16.34 -22.19
C GLN A 656 -31.48 15.79 -23.48
N LEU A 657 -31.57 14.48 -23.71
CA LEU A 657 -31.02 13.82 -24.90
C LEU A 657 -31.94 13.93 -26.12
N GLN A 658 -33.25 13.96 -25.92
CA GLN A 658 -34.26 13.97 -26.98
C GLN A 658 -33.99 15.02 -28.08
N PRO A 659 -33.59 16.27 -27.79
CA PRO A 659 -33.27 17.26 -28.81
C PRO A 659 -32.08 16.88 -29.71
N PHE A 660 -31.15 16.05 -29.21
CA PHE A 660 -29.95 15.61 -29.93
C PHE A 660 -30.21 14.35 -30.77
N MET A 661 -31.17 13.52 -30.38
CA MET A 661 -31.45 12.22 -31.04
C MET A 661 -31.98 12.33 -32.47
N GLU A 662 -32.44 13.50 -32.92
CA GLU A 662 -32.83 13.70 -34.32
C GLU A 662 -31.62 13.78 -35.27
N ASP A 663 -30.48 14.30 -34.79
CA ASP A 663 -29.24 14.47 -35.56
C ASP A 663 -28.02 14.63 -34.63
N LEU A 664 -27.41 13.51 -34.23
CA LEU A 664 -26.23 13.48 -33.36
C LEU A 664 -25.00 14.17 -33.98
N SER A 665 -24.91 14.27 -35.31
CA SER A 665 -23.82 14.97 -36.00
C SER A 665 -23.79 16.48 -35.75
N ARG A 666 -24.88 17.03 -35.20
CA ARG A 666 -24.98 18.43 -34.83
C ARG A 666 -25.12 18.64 -33.32
N ALA A 667 -25.03 17.56 -32.54
CA ALA A 667 -25.18 17.61 -31.10
C ALA A 667 -23.86 18.00 -30.42
N ASP A 668 -23.89 19.06 -29.61
CA ASP A 668 -22.79 19.39 -28.70
C ASP A 668 -23.12 18.83 -27.30
N LEU A 669 -22.56 17.66 -27.00
CA LEU A 669 -22.81 16.95 -25.73
C LEU A 669 -22.01 17.52 -24.55
N ARG A 670 -21.05 18.42 -24.78
CA ARG A 670 -20.18 18.96 -23.71
C ARG A 670 -20.99 19.68 -22.63
N GLY A 671 -22.04 20.41 -23.03
CA GLY A 671 -22.97 21.04 -22.09
C GLY A 671 -23.75 20.04 -21.25
N LEU A 672 -24.18 18.92 -21.85
CA LEU A 672 -24.86 17.84 -21.12
C LEU A 672 -23.93 17.19 -20.10
N ILE A 673 -22.69 16.90 -20.50
CA ILE A 673 -21.68 16.31 -19.61
C ILE A 673 -21.40 17.24 -18.43
N ARG A 674 -21.12 18.53 -18.68
CA ARG A 674 -20.89 19.53 -17.62
C ARG A 674 -22.08 19.66 -16.68
N ASP A 675 -23.29 19.87 -17.22
CA ASP A 675 -24.43 20.32 -16.42
C ASP A 675 -25.17 19.16 -15.76
N GLN A 676 -25.35 18.04 -16.49
CA GLN A 676 -26.11 16.88 -16.04
C GLN A 676 -25.22 15.81 -15.42
N LEU A 677 -24.09 15.48 -16.05
CA LEU A 677 -23.16 14.44 -15.58
C LEU A 677 -22.04 14.98 -14.68
N LYS A 678 -22.07 16.28 -14.36
CA LYS A 678 -21.08 16.96 -13.49
C LYS A 678 -19.63 16.83 -13.96
N GLY A 679 -19.44 16.59 -15.26
CA GLY A 679 -18.12 16.46 -15.87
C GLY A 679 -17.55 15.05 -15.92
N GLN A 680 -18.32 14.03 -15.51
CA GLN A 680 -17.80 12.69 -15.31
C GLN A 680 -18.37 11.69 -16.32
N LEU A 681 -17.51 10.81 -16.84
CA LEU A 681 -17.88 9.55 -17.47
C LEU A 681 -17.48 8.39 -16.56
N PHE A 682 -18.41 7.46 -16.35
CA PHE A 682 -18.21 6.28 -15.51
C PHE A 682 -18.96 5.08 -16.11
N GLY A 683 -18.50 3.86 -15.82
CA GLY A 683 -18.97 2.64 -16.50
C GLY A 683 -20.49 2.42 -16.45
N ALA A 684 -21.13 2.88 -15.37
CA ALA A 684 -22.56 2.71 -15.13
C ALA A 684 -23.49 3.53 -16.07
N LEU A 685 -22.92 4.46 -16.85
CA LEU A 685 -23.64 5.15 -17.93
C LEU A 685 -23.97 4.20 -19.10
N PHE A 686 -23.24 3.10 -19.23
CA PHE A 686 -23.28 2.22 -20.39
C PHE A 686 -24.01 0.91 -20.08
N ASN A 687 -24.59 0.27 -21.09
CA ASN A 687 -25.12 -1.08 -20.94
C ASN A 687 -23.96 -2.08 -20.84
N ARG A 688 -24.27 -3.35 -20.52
CA ARG A 688 -23.25 -4.40 -20.32
C ARG A 688 -22.17 -4.44 -21.40
N LYS A 689 -22.55 -4.29 -22.69
CA LYS A 689 -21.59 -4.31 -23.79
C LYS A 689 -20.74 -3.04 -23.84
N GLY A 690 -21.37 -1.88 -23.70
CA GLY A 690 -20.69 -0.58 -23.71
C GLY A 690 -19.74 -0.42 -22.54
N ALA A 691 -20.16 -0.86 -21.37
CA ALA A 691 -19.38 -0.79 -20.16
C ALA A 691 -18.19 -1.78 -20.20
N ALA A 692 -18.36 -3.00 -20.75
CA ALA A 692 -17.27 -3.97 -20.86
C ALA A 692 -16.17 -3.48 -21.82
N PHE A 693 -16.58 -2.84 -22.91
CA PHE A 693 -15.64 -2.19 -23.80
C PHE A 693 -14.99 -0.95 -23.17
N ALA A 694 -15.76 -0.15 -22.43
CA ALA A 694 -15.21 0.97 -21.67
C ALA A 694 -14.14 0.48 -20.68
N SER A 695 -14.33 -0.68 -20.04
CA SER A 695 -13.30 -1.23 -19.17
C SER A 695 -12.05 -1.68 -19.86
N TYR A 696 -12.19 -2.30 -21.02
CA TYR A 696 -11.04 -2.64 -21.85
C TYR A 696 -10.28 -1.39 -22.30
N TYR A 697 -10.99 -0.32 -22.66
CA TYR A 697 -10.41 0.82 -23.36
C TYR A 697 -10.10 2.04 -22.49
N TYR A 698 -10.62 2.09 -21.26
CA TYR A 698 -10.31 3.07 -20.21
C TYR A 698 -9.72 2.41 -18.95
N GLY A 699 -9.48 1.09 -18.96
CA GLY A 699 -8.95 0.35 -17.82
C GLY A 699 -7.44 0.48 -17.67
N GLU A 700 -6.78 -0.62 -17.33
CA GLU A 700 -5.33 -0.60 -17.05
C GLU A 700 -4.52 -0.14 -18.27
N PRO A 701 -3.46 0.68 -18.06
CA PRO A 701 -2.68 1.31 -19.12
C PRO A 701 -1.85 0.34 -19.98
N ASP A 702 -2.01 -0.96 -19.82
CA ASP A 702 -1.24 -2.01 -20.53
C ASP A 702 -1.61 -2.14 -22.02
N SER A 703 -2.63 -1.38 -22.47
CA SER A 703 -3.04 -1.06 -23.86
C SER A 703 -4.04 -2.01 -24.54
N PRO A 704 -4.99 -1.48 -25.37
CA PRO A 704 -5.19 -0.07 -25.78
C PRO A 704 -5.90 0.84 -24.75
N TYR A 705 -5.60 2.15 -24.78
CA TYR A 705 -6.12 3.13 -23.80
C TYR A 705 -6.62 4.43 -24.49
N PHE A 706 -7.88 4.83 -24.23
CA PHE A 706 -8.55 5.92 -24.95
C PHE A 706 -7.89 7.29 -24.76
N PRO A 707 -7.53 7.74 -23.54
CA PRO A 707 -6.79 8.99 -23.38
C PRO A 707 -5.48 9.01 -24.18
N SER A 708 -4.73 7.90 -24.22
CA SER A 708 -3.52 7.81 -25.04
C SER A 708 -3.80 7.87 -26.54
N ASP A 709 -4.90 7.27 -27.02
CA ASP A 709 -5.35 7.40 -28.41
C ASP A 709 -5.78 8.84 -28.75
N ILE A 710 -6.36 9.57 -27.79
CA ILE A 710 -6.68 11.00 -27.91
C ILE A 710 -5.41 11.83 -28.01
N ASP A 711 -4.40 11.57 -27.19
CA ASP A 711 -3.12 12.28 -27.23
C ASP A 711 -2.39 12.01 -28.54
N ASN A 712 -2.35 10.76 -29.01
CA ASN A 712 -1.78 10.40 -30.31
C ASN A 712 -2.45 11.17 -31.44
N TYR A 713 -3.78 11.22 -31.46
CA TYR A 713 -4.51 11.98 -32.46
C TYR A 713 -4.20 13.47 -32.36
N ALA A 714 -4.22 14.03 -31.16
CA ALA A 714 -4.00 15.45 -30.92
C ALA A 714 -2.60 15.89 -31.36
N ILE A 715 -1.57 15.12 -31.03
CA ILE A 715 -0.19 15.35 -31.48
C ILE A 715 -0.07 15.17 -32.99
N GLY A 716 -0.77 14.20 -33.59
CA GLY A 716 -0.82 14.04 -35.05
C GLY A 716 -1.40 15.26 -35.78
N VAL A 717 -2.38 15.95 -35.18
CA VAL A 717 -3.00 17.16 -35.75
C VAL A 717 -2.18 18.42 -35.47
N ILE A 718 -1.67 18.58 -34.26
CA ILE A 718 -1.01 19.80 -33.79
C ILE A 718 0.48 19.82 -34.13
N GLY A 719 1.10 18.64 -34.18
CA GLY A 719 2.53 18.42 -34.37
C GLY A 719 3.27 18.34 -33.03
N PRO A 720 4.28 17.44 -32.90
CA PRO A 720 5.02 17.24 -31.66
C PRO A 720 5.74 18.53 -31.21
N GLU A 721 6.39 19.25 -32.11
CA GLU A 721 7.08 20.51 -31.78
C GLU A 721 6.18 21.55 -31.11
N ARG A 722 4.89 21.57 -31.46
CA ARG A 722 3.94 22.48 -30.84
C ARG A 722 3.40 21.91 -29.54
N ASN A 723 3.16 20.59 -29.43
CA ASN A 723 2.79 19.90 -28.18
C ASN A 723 3.72 20.30 -27.04
N ASP A 724 5.02 20.23 -27.29
CA ASP A 724 6.05 20.41 -26.26
C ASP A 724 6.47 21.88 -26.10
N SER A 725 5.70 22.81 -26.68
CA SER A 725 5.98 24.24 -26.58
C SER A 725 5.44 24.83 -25.28
N ASP A 726 6.09 25.91 -24.80
CA ASP A 726 5.62 26.69 -23.65
C ASP A 726 4.16 27.18 -23.78
N GLU A 727 3.60 27.23 -25.00
CA GLU A 727 2.22 27.64 -25.26
C GLU A 727 1.21 26.61 -24.75
N ILE A 728 1.47 25.31 -24.94
CA ILE A 728 0.48 24.25 -24.70
C ILE A 728 0.94 23.16 -23.73
N GLN A 729 2.23 23.10 -23.38
CA GLN A 729 2.77 22.36 -22.23
C GLN A 729 2.31 20.89 -22.15
N ASP A 730 2.43 20.18 -23.26
CA ASP A 730 2.08 18.75 -23.43
C ASP A 730 0.58 18.43 -23.39
N GLU A 731 -0.29 19.45 -23.51
CA GLU A 731 -1.75 19.29 -23.43
C GLU A 731 -2.44 19.44 -24.80
N ALA A 732 -1.86 18.89 -25.87
CA ALA A 732 -2.36 19.03 -27.24
C ALA A 732 -3.86 18.71 -27.38
N TYR A 733 -4.39 17.71 -26.66
CA TYR A 733 -5.80 17.32 -26.75
C TYR A 733 -6.78 18.46 -26.40
N LEU A 734 -6.38 19.40 -25.54
CA LEU A 734 -7.19 20.59 -25.20
C LEU A 734 -7.28 21.62 -26.34
N PHE A 735 -6.38 21.54 -27.31
CA PHE A 735 -6.26 22.50 -28.42
C PHE A 735 -6.83 21.97 -29.73
N VAL A 736 -7.24 20.71 -29.77
CA VAL A 736 -7.91 20.13 -30.93
C VAL A 736 -9.29 20.81 -31.11
N PRO A 737 -9.60 21.34 -32.31
CA PRO A 737 -10.93 21.87 -32.59
C PRO A 737 -12.01 20.79 -32.41
N PHE A 738 -13.05 21.11 -31.64
CA PHE A 738 -14.21 20.22 -31.50
C PHE A 738 -15.10 20.33 -32.74
N ASP A 739 -14.87 19.48 -33.73
CA ASP A 739 -15.60 19.41 -34.99
C ASP A 739 -15.91 17.97 -35.43
N GLU A 740 -16.60 17.83 -36.56
CA GLU A 740 -17.02 16.53 -37.09
C GLU A 740 -15.81 15.72 -37.61
N ASP A 741 -14.75 16.36 -38.09
CA ASP A 741 -13.56 15.66 -38.59
C ASP A 741 -12.83 14.99 -37.42
N TYR A 742 -12.73 15.67 -36.27
CA TYR A 742 -12.21 15.09 -35.02
C TYR A 742 -13.07 13.92 -34.56
N TYR A 743 -14.40 14.09 -34.51
CA TYR A 743 -15.30 13.00 -34.14
C TYR A 743 -15.15 11.79 -35.06
N GLN A 744 -15.17 11.97 -36.38
CA GLN A 744 -15.10 10.87 -37.34
C GLN A 744 -13.77 10.13 -37.26
N ALA A 745 -12.65 10.84 -37.10
CA ALA A 745 -11.34 10.22 -36.94
C ALA A 745 -11.27 9.35 -35.68
N MET A 746 -11.73 9.87 -34.54
CA MET A 746 -11.76 9.08 -33.30
C MET A 746 -12.79 7.95 -33.39
N ALA A 747 -13.99 8.19 -33.93
CA ALA A 747 -15.01 7.15 -34.10
C ALA A 747 -14.51 5.97 -34.94
N HIS A 748 -13.76 6.22 -36.01
CA HIS A 748 -13.12 5.18 -36.81
C HIS A 748 -12.08 4.38 -36.02
N LEU A 749 -11.30 5.04 -35.16
CA LEU A 749 -10.34 4.36 -34.30
C LEU A 749 -11.05 3.52 -33.24
N ILE A 750 -12.01 4.11 -32.51
CA ILE A 750 -12.81 3.42 -31.49
C ILE A 750 -13.55 2.22 -32.10
N ASP A 751 -14.06 2.33 -33.34
CA ASP A 751 -14.68 1.21 -34.06
C ASP A 751 -13.71 0.05 -34.26
N ARG A 752 -12.46 0.35 -34.66
CA ARG A 752 -11.43 -0.67 -34.82
C ARG A 752 -11.15 -1.35 -33.47
N ARG A 753 -10.90 -0.55 -32.41
CA ARG A 753 -10.67 -1.06 -31.04
C ARG A 753 -11.83 -1.95 -30.59
N PHE A 754 -13.07 -1.54 -30.86
CA PHE A 754 -14.27 -2.27 -30.47
C PHE A 754 -14.40 -3.60 -31.20
N VAL A 755 -14.20 -3.63 -32.52
CA VAL A 755 -14.25 -4.87 -33.30
C VAL A 755 -13.15 -5.84 -32.86
N ASN A 756 -11.94 -5.34 -32.64
CA ASN A 756 -10.79 -6.15 -32.25
C ASN A 756 -10.98 -6.73 -30.84
N TRP A 757 -11.40 -5.90 -29.88
CA TRP A 757 -11.79 -6.37 -28.54
C TRP A 757 -12.83 -7.50 -28.58
N GLN A 758 -13.87 -7.38 -29.41
CA GLN A 758 -14.90 -8.42 -29.52
C GLN A 758 -14.39 -9.73 -30.15
N GLY A 759 -13.35 -9.66 -30.97
CA GLY A 759 -12.77 -10.80 -31.68
C GLY A 759 -11.50 -11.35 -31.04
N GLN A 760 -11.06 -10.76 -29.92
CA GLN A 760 -9.78 -11.07 -29.31
C GLN A 760 -9.78 -12.45 -28.67
N ASP A 761 -8.66 -13.12 -28.79
CA ASP A 761 -8.39 -14.44 -28.21
C ASP A 761 -6.90 -14.53 -27.88
N PHE A 762 -6.55 -15.25 -26.83
CA PHE A 762 -5.17 -15.39 -26.35
C PHE A 762 -4.78 -16.86 -26.26
N ASP A 763 -3.52 -17.17 -26.54
CA ASP A 763 -3.00 -18.51 -26.30
C ASP A 763 -2.79 -18.72 -24.79
N GLU A 764 -3.55 -19.65 -24.21
CA GLU A 764 -3.51 -20.02 -22.80
C GLU A 764 -2.10 -20.43 -22.35
N ASP A 765 -1.31 -21.04 -23.24
CA ASP A 765 0.05 -21.51 -22.92
C ASP A 765 1.08 -20.38 -22.79
N THR A 766 0.74 -19.17 -23.26
CA THR A 766 1.66 -18.02 -23.28
C THR A 766 1.22 -16.86 -22.37
N LEU A 767 0.13 -17.02 -21.62
CA LEU A 767 -0.44 -15.98 -20.74
C LEU A 767 0.58 -15.47 -19.70
N GLU A 768 1.45 -16.33 -19.21
CA GLU A 768 2.58 -15.96 -18.37
C GLU A 768 3.90 -16.06 -19.16
N PRO A 769 4.88 -15.19 -18.87
CA PRO A 769 6.16 -15.21 -19.56
C PRO A 769 6.91 -16.53 -19.30
N SER A 770 7.49 -17.07 -20.35
CA SER A 770 8.37 -18.25 -20.29
C SER A 770 9.69 -17.94 -19.55
N GLU A 771 10.44 -18.99 -19.18
CA GLU A 771 11.80 -18.82 -18.63
C GLU A 771 12.71 -17.99 -19.55
N LEU A 772 12.64 -18.26 -20.85
CA LEU A 772 13.35 -17.49 -21.87
C LEU A 772 12.89 -16.03 -21.92
N ALA A 773 11.58 -15.75 -21.87
CA ALA A 773 11.06 -14.39 -21.88
C ALA A 773 11.54 -13.60 -20.65
N CYS A 774 11.57 -14.24 -19.47
CA CYS A 774 12.15 -13.67 -18.26
C CYS A 774 13.65 -13.37 -18.44
N ALA A 775 14.42 -14.32 -18.98
CA ALA A 775 15.84 -14.13 -19.24
C ALA A 775 16.12 -13.00 -20.25
N LEU A 776 15.30 -12.86 -21.29
CA LEU A 776 15.38 -11.76 -22.26
C LEU A 776 15.13 -10.40 -21.59
N MET A 777 14.10 -10.29 -20.73
CA MET A 777 13.82 -9.07 -19.97
C MET A 777 14.97 -8.71 -19.01
N ASP A 778 15.52 -9.69 -18.31
CA ASP A 778 16.69 -9.52 -17.43
C ASP A 778 17.94 -9.10 -18.22
N TYR A 779 18.17 -9.73 -19.38
CA TYR A 779 19.25 -9.37 -20.28
C TYR A 779 19.12 -7.92 -20.73
N LEU A 780 17.93 -7.51 -21.19
CA LEU A 780 17.66 -6.15 -21.69
C LEU A 780 17.94 -5.07 -20.64
N ASP A 781 17.68 -5.36 -19.34
CA ASP A 781 17.94 -4.46 -18.21
C ASP A 781 17.28 -3.08 -18.41
N CYS A 782 16.01 -3.09 -18.81
CA CYS A 782 15.19 -1.90 -19.03
C CYS A 782 13.71 -2.18 -18.78
N ALA A 783 12.87 -1.13 -18.78
CA ALA A 783 11.42 -1.30 -18.66
C ALA A 783 10.87 -2.12 -19.83
N CYS A 784 10.20 -3.21 -19.50
CA CYS A 784 9.66 -4.18 -20.45
C CYS A 784 8.17 -4.44 -20.16
N THR A 785 7.38 -4.60 -21.22
CA THR A 785 6.00 -5.09 -21.14
C THR A 785 5.91 -6.37 -21.95
N TYR A 786 5.46 -7.46 -21.32
CA TYR A 786 5.26 -8.74 -21.98
C TYR A 786 3.83 -8.83 -22.55
N PHE A 787 3.72 -9.37 -23.76
CA PHE A 787 2.46 -9.66 -24.43
C PHE A 787 2.38 -11.15 -24.74
N PRO A 788 1.33 -11.87 -24.28
CA PRO A 788 1.08 -13.23 -24.71
C PRO A 788 0.71 -13.27 -26.20
N SER A 789 0.79 -14.46 -26.79
CA SER A 789 0.29 -14.70 -28.15
C SER A 789 -1.19 -14.36 -28.23
N MET A 790 -1.56 -13.59 -29.25
CA MET A 790 -2.93 -13.11 -29.41
C MET A 790 -3.39 -13.13 -30.86
N LYS A 791 -4.70 -13.22 -31.05
CA LYS A 791 -5.33 -13.31 -32.37
C LYS A 791 -5.35 -11.99 -33.13
N ASP A 792 -5.43 -10.87 -32.40
CA ASP A 792 -5.41 -9.53 -32.97
C ASP A 792 -4.35 -8.69 -32.23
N ASP A 793 -3.41 -8.10 -32.97
CA ASP A 793 -2.25 -7.37 -32.45
C ASP A 793 -2.55 -5.91 -32.08
N ASP A 794 -3.81 -5.50 -32.05
CA ASP A 794 -4.20 -4.13 -31.70
C ASP A 794 -3.74 -3.67 -30.30
N PRO A 795 -3.66 -4.53 -29.26
CA PRO A 795 -2.98 -4.21 -27.99
C PRO A 795 -1.47 -3.92 -28.16
N ILE A 796 -0.75 -4.76 -28.90
CA ILE A 796 0.69 -4.62 -29.16
C ILE A 796 0.97 -3.32 -29.93
N THR A 797 0.22 -3.09 -31.00
CA THR A 797 0.40 -1.91 -31.86
C THR A 797 -0.01 -0.61 -31.15
N ALA A 798 -1.00 -0.66 -30.25
CA ALA A 798 -1.33 0.46 -29.37
C ALA A 798 -0.16 0.80 -28.43
N ALA A 799 0.32 -0.19 -27.68
CA ALA A 799 1.41 -0.02 -26.72
C ALA A 799 2.68 0.51 -27.39
N TYR A 800 3.04 -0.06 -28.56
CA TYR A 800 4.16 0.41 -29.35
C TYR A 800 3.96 1.87 -29.80
N SER A 801 2.77 2.23 -30.28
CA SER A 801 2.47 3.60 -30.70
C SER A 801 2.57 4.60 -29.55
N TYR A 802 2.12 4.26 -28.34
CA TYR A 802 2.25 5.10 -27.15
C TYR A 802 3.71 5.25 -26.75
N ALA A 803 4.44 4.14 -26.64
CA ALA A 803 5.85 4.16 -26.33
C ALA A 803 6.66 4.97 -27.36
N ARG A 804 6.29 4.93 -28.64
CA ARG A 804 6.92 5.71 -29.71
C ARG A 804 6.66 7.21 -29.57
N ARG A 805 5.45 7.61 -29.18
CA ARG A 805 5.12 9.01 -28.87
C ARG A 805 6.01 9.51 -27.71
N ASP A 806 6.14 8.72 -26.65
CA ASP A 806 6.80 9.13 -25.40
C ASP A 806 8.35 9.08 -25.48
N ALA A 807 8.88 8.22 -26.37
CA ALA A 807 10.31 7.95 -26.57
C ALA A 807 11.20 9.22 -26.66
N ALA A 808 10.73 10.24 -27.38
CA ALA A 808 11.51 11.45 -27.65
C ALA A 808 11.79 12.28 -26.38
N HIS A 809 10.89 12.25 -25.40
CA HIS A 809 10.97 13.04 -24.17
C HIS A 809 11.51 12.24 -23.00
N GLU A 810 11.18 10.95 -22.93
CA GLU A 810 11.59 10.05 -21.83
C GLU A 810 12.99 9.45 -22.03
N GLY A 811 13.56 9.55 -23.24
CA GLY A 811 14.97 9.19 -23.49
C GLY A 811 15.21 7.70 -23.69
N PHE A 812 14.31 7.02 -24.40
CA PHE A 812 14.42 5.62 -24.78
C PHE A 812 14.03 5.40 -26.25
N VAL A 813 14.22 4.18 -26.76
CA VAL A 813 13.72 3.73 -28.07
C VAL A 813 12.91 2.44 -27.87
N PRO A 814 11.62 2.39 -28.24
CA PRO A 814 10.80 1.20 -28.09
C PRO A 814 11.11 0.17 -29.18
N VAL A 815 11.23 -1.09 -28.80
CA VAL A 815 11.45 -2.22 -29.71
C VAL A 815 10.61 -3.41 -29.27
N LEU A 816 9.90 -4.03 -30.20
CA LEU A 816 9.23 -5.32 -30.02
C LEU A 816 10.23 -6.45 -30.26
N VAL A 817 10.35 -7.35 -29.29
CA VAL A 817 11.29 -8.47 -29.31
C VAL A 817 10.50 -9.76 -29.18
N ARG A 818 10.73 -10.72 -30.07
CA ARG A 818 10.12 -12.04 -29.97
C ARG A 818 10.60 -12.77 -28.69
N ALA A 819 9.66 -13.17 -27.84
CA ALA A 819 9.95 -13.61 -26.47
C ALA A 819 10.19 -15.12 -26.33
N ASP A 820 9.84 -15.91 -27.34
CA ASP A 820 10.01 -17.37 -27.40
C ASP A 820 11.13 -17.81 -28.37
N ASP A 821 11.99 -16.88 -28.80
CA ASP A 821 13.03 -17.13 -29.78
C ASP A 821 14.37 -17.54 -29.14
N GLU A 822 14.57 -18.86 -29.01
CA GLU A 822 15.81 -19.44 -28.48
C GLU A 822 17.05 -19.10 -29.33
N THR A 823 16.87 -18.96 -30.65
CA THR A 823 18.01 -18.63 -31.53
C THR A 823 18.42 -17.19 -31.35
N LEU A 824 17.46 -16.29 -31.08
CA LEU A 824 17.74 -14.91 -30.75
C LEU A 824 18.58 -14.85 -29.48
N TRP A 825 18.19 -15.60 -28.44
CA TRP A 825 18.95 -15.70 -27.22
C TRP A 825 20.41 -16.12 -27.46
N GLU A 826 20.61 -17.20 -28.20
CA GLU A 826 21.95 -17.68 -28.57
C GLU A 826 22.77 -16.58 -29.28
N CYS A 827 22.17 -15.87 -30.24
CA CYS A 827 22.83 -14.76 -30.94
C CYS A 827 23.22 -13.61 -29.99
N LEU A 828 22.34 -13.23 -29.06
CA LEU A 828 22.61 -12.16 -28.09
C LEU A 828 23.77 -12.53 -27.15
N ILE A 829 23.80 -13.76 -26.65
CA ILE A 829 24.85 -14.26 -25.76
C ILE A 829 26.16 -14.44 -26.51
N LEU A 830 26.16 -15.07 -27.69
CA LEU A 830 27.37 -15.27 -28.49
C LEU A 830 28.09 -13.94 -28.80
N ASN A 831 27.33 -12.87 -29.03
CA ASN A 831 27.89 -11.55 -29.31
C ASN A 831 28.30 -10.77 -28.05
N ALA A 832 27.49 -10.78 -26.98
CA ALA A 832 27.70 -9.94 -25.80
C ALA A 832 28.47 -10.62 -24.65
N ASP A 833 28.26 -11.92 -24.45
CA ASP A 833 28.91 -12.75 -23.44
C ASP A 833 29.19 -14.18 -23.96
N PRO A 834 30.14 -14.35 -24.90
CA PRO A 834 30.43 -15.64 -25.51
C PRO A 834 30.94 -16.72 -24.53
N ASP A 835 31.30 -16.36 -23.29
CA ASP A 835 31.74 -17.35 -22.30
C ASP A 835 30.56 -18.08 -21.66
N SER A 836 29.35 -17.51 -21.73
CA SER A 836 28.09 -18.10 -21.23
C SER A 836 27.29 -18.78 -22.35
N ASP A 837 27.84 -18.86 -23.56
CA ASP A 837 27.23 -19.57 -24.68
C ASP A 837 26.97 -21.05 -24.33
N GLY A 838 25.73 -21.49 -24.53
CA GLY A 838 25.26 -22.84 -24.18
C GLY A 838 25.15 -23.13 -22.67
N ALA A 839 25.07 -22.10 -21.82
CA ALA A 839 24.80 -22.28 -20.40
C ALA A 839 23.40 -22.88 -20.15
N GLU A 840 23.26 -23.66 -19.07
CA GLU A 840 21.95 -24.17 -18.61
C GLU A 840 21.11 -23.01 -18.06
N GLU A 841 19.78 -23.10 -18.18
CA GLU A 841 18.80 -22.15 -17.61
C GLU A 841 19.00 -20.68 -18.05
N HIS A 842 19.38 -20.46 -19.33
CA HIS A 842 19.51 -19.11 -19.92
C HIS A 842 20.36 -18.14 -19.09
N ALA A 843 21.44 -18.64 -18.48
CA ALA A 843 22.34 -17.82 -17.66
C ALA A 843 23.30 -16.95 -18.49
N PHE A 844 23.60 -15.74 -18.01
CA PHE A 844 24.60 -14.84 -18.60
C PHE A 844 25.31 -13.98 -17.54
N ASP A 845 26.45 -13.39 -17.88
CA ASP A 845 27.20 -12.46 -17.03
C ASP A 845 26.80 -11.00 -17.32
N PRO A 846 26.05 -10.34 -16.42
CA PRO A 846 25.56 -8.98 -16.64
C PRO A 846 26.70 -7.96 -16.75
N ASP A 847 27.85 -8.17 -16.10
CA ASP A 847 28.99 -7.25 -16.18
C ASP A 847 29.62 -7.28 -17.57
N LYS A 848 29.64 -8.45 -18.22
CA LYS A 848 30.15 -8.57 -19.60
C LYS A 848 29.20 -7.98 -20.62
N VAL A 849 27.90 -8.23 -20.47
CA VAL A 849 26.87 -7.61 -21.32
C VAL A 849 26.93 -6.07 -21.21
N ALA A 850 27.03 -5.54 -19.99
CA ALA A 850 27.20 -4.10 -19.76
C ALA A 850 28.51 -3.56 -20.38
N ALA A 851 29.61 -4.32 -20.27
CA ALA A 851 30.89 -3.96 -20.90
C ALA A 851 30.81 -3.97 -22.43
N TYR A 852 30.10 -4.93 -23.03
CA TYR A 852 29.84 -5.00 -24.46
C TYR A 852 29.05 -3.77 -24.94
N ARG A 853 27.92 -3.48 -24.29
CA ARG A 853 27.07 -2.31 -24.58
C ARG A 853 27.88 -1.02 -24.56
N LYS A 854 28.64 -0.81 -23.49
CA LYS A 854 29.51 0.37 -23.32
C LYS A 854 30.56 0.47 -24.43
N LYS A 855 31.15 -0.66 -24.84
CA LYS A 855 32.14 -0.70 -25.93
C LYS A 855 31.50 -0.36 -27.28
N MET A 856 30.33 -0.91 -27.60
CA MET A 856 29.63 -0.64 -28.84
C MET A 856 29.20 0.84 -28.93
N LEU A 857 28.56 1.36 -27.88
CA LEU A 857 28.10 2.75 -27.82
C LEU A 857 29.24 3.78 -27.86
N ALA A 858 30.43 3.45 -27.34
CA ALA A 858 31.60 4.33 -27.40
C ALA A 858 32.36 4.27 -28.74
N SER A 859 32.08 3.28 -29.59
CA SER A 859 32.83 3.07 -30.83
C SER A 859 32.37 4.02 -31.93
N PRO A 860 33.28 4.67 -32.66
CA PRO A 860 32.90 5.55 -33.76
C PRO A 860 32.26 4.75 -34.91
N LEU A 861 31.07 5.16 -35.33
CA LEU A 861 30.37 4.53 -36.45
C LEU A 861 31.02 4.86 -37.79
N ARG A 862 31.02 3.89 -38.70
CA ARG A 862 31.38 4.09 -40.11
C ARG A 862 30.31 4.95 -40.81
N ASP A 863 30.66 5.51 -41.96
CA ASP A 863 29.68 6.17 -42.83
C ASP A 863 28.69 5.12 -43.37
N GLY A 864 27.43 5.22 -42.99
CA GLY A 864 26.40 4.24 -43.32
C GLY A 864 26.19 4.09 -44.83
N LYS A 865 26.21 5.19 -45.58
CA LYS A 865 26.11 5.14 -47.05
C LYS A 865 27.30 4.41 -47.68
N ALA A 866 28.51 4.58 -47.17
CA ALA A 866 29.67 3.82 -47.61
C ALA A 866 29.55 2.32 -47.31
N VAL A 867 29.00 1.94 -46.14
CA VAL A 867 28.72 0.54 -45.79
C VAL A 867 27.71 -0.07 -46.76
N LEU A 868 26.58 0.61 -47.00
CA LEU A 868 25.55 0.13 -47.94
C LEU A 868 26.08 0.03 -49.37
N ASN A 869 26.87 1.01 -49.84
CA ASN A 869 27.48 0.95 -51.17
C ASN A 869 28.48 -0.22 -51.32
N GLU A 870 29.21 -0.57 -50.25
CA GLU A 870 30.11 -1.72 -50.23
C GLU A 870 29.31 -3.01 -50.39
N MET A 871 28.22 -3.16 -49.63
CA MET A 871 27.31 -4.32 -49.69
C MET A 871 26.60 -4.43 -51.05
N THR A 872 26.01 -3.35 -51.58
CA THR A 872 25.44 -3.34 -52.94
C THR A 872 26.52 -3.62 -54.01
N GLY A 873 27.77 -3.25 -53.74
CA GLY A 873 28.91 -3.56 -54.60
C GLY A 873 29.18 -5.08 -54.66
N GLN A 874 29.11 -5.78 -53.53
CA GLN A 874 29.26 -7.23 -53.47
C GLN A 874 28.17 -7.94 -54.28
N ARG A 875 26.90 -7.52 -54.14
CA ARG A 875 25.79 -8.05 -54.95
C ARG A 875 25.99 -7.86 -56.46
N LYS A 876 26.60 -6.74 -56.87
CA LYS A 876 26.94 -6.50 -58.29
C LYS A 876 28.03 -7.44 -58.79
N GLU A 877 29.00 -7.78 -57.94
CA GLU A 877 30.06 -8.73 -58.27
C GLU A 877 29.47 -10.14 -58.39
N GLU A 878 28.60 -10.55 -57.47
CA GLU A 878 27.90 -11.84 -57.50
C GLU A 878 27.01 -11.99 -58.73
N ALA A 879 26.15 -11.00 -59.02
CA ALA A 879 25.32 -11.00 -60.22
C ALA A 879 26.15 -11.09 -61.52
N ALA A 880 27.33 -10.46 -61.54
CA ALA A 880 28.24 -10.55 -62.67
C ALA A 880 28.91 -11.94 -62.78
N ASP A 881 29.22 -12.58 -61.66
CA ASP A 881 29.76 -13.95 -61.62
C ASP A 881 28.71 -14.99 -62.06
N ASP A 882 27.42 -14.72 -61.85
CA ASP A 882 26.28 -15.55 -62.26
C ASP A 882 25.71 -15.21 -63.65
N ASP A 883 26.39 -14.36 -64.43
CA ASP A 883 25.99 -13.91 -65.77
C ASP A 883 24.61 -13.20 -65.82
N MET A 884 24.15 -12.61 -64.70
CA MET A 884 22.88 -11.87 -64.61
C MET A 884 23.03 -10.39 -65.00
N ASP A 885 22.06 -9.85 -65.73
CA ASP A 885 22.04 -8.41 -66.07
C ASP A 885 21.54 -7.58 -64.87
N TRP A 886 22.42 -6.73 -64.33
CA TRP A 886 22.08 -5.89 -63.18
C TRP A 886 20.88 -4.98 -63.43
N ASP A 887 20.75 -4.39 -64.61
CA ASP A 887 19.69 -3.42 -64.89
C ASP A 887 18.36 -4.09 -65.27
N GLU A 888 18.39 -5.20 -66.03
CA GLU A 888 17.19 -5.89 -66.49
C GLU A 888 16.69 -6.99 -65.55
N GLU A 889 17.59 -7.81 -64.99
CA GLU A 889 17.24 -9.01 -64.22
C GLU A 889 17.22 -8.74 -62.71
N VAL A 890 18.21 -8.01 -62.17
CA VAL A 890 18.29 -7.71 -60.73
C VAL A 890 17.45 -6.47 -60.37
N LEU A 891 17.68 -5.35 -61.06
CA LEU A 891 16.90 -4.13 -60.81
C LEU A 891 15.46 -4.27 -61.29
N GLY A 892 15.24 -4.84 -62.47
CA GLY A 892 13.91 -5.07 -63.00
C GLY A 892 13.06 -3.79 -63.16
N ARG A 893 11.74 -3.97 -63.26
CA ARG A 893 10.79 -2.85 -63.41
C ARG A 893 10.25 -2.45 -62.04
N ARG A 894 10.12 -1.14 -61.83
CA ARG A 894 9.42 -0.59 -60.66
C ARG A 894 7.90 -0.72 -60.80
N ALA A 895 7.41 -1.94 -60.59
CA ALA A 895 6.00 -2.30 -60.58
C ALA A 895 5.81 -3.63 -59.85
N GLY A 896 4.64 -3.83 -59.24
CA GLY A 896 4.25 -5.13 -58.68
C GLY A 896 4.59 -5.31 -57.21
N GLY A 897 5.16 -4.28 -56.56
CA GLY A 897 5.38 -4.28 -55.11
C GLY A 897 4.09 -4.05 -54.33
N CYS A 898 3.94 -4.76 -53.22
CA CYS A 898 2.88 -4.55 -52.25
C CYS A 898 3.28 -3.48 -51.23
N ASP A 899 2.32 -2.70 -50.77
CA ASP A 899 2.50 -1.81 -49.63
C ASP A 899 2.61 -2.62 -48.33
N ASN A 900 3.41 -2.12 -47.39
CA ASN A 900 3.50 -2.66 -46.04
C ASN A 900 3.31 -1.54 -44.99
N GLY A 901 2.30 -1.69 -44.16
CA GLY A 901 1.95 -0.74 -43.11
C GLY A 901 1.73 -1.40 -41.74
N ARG A 902 2.15 -2.66 -41.58
CA ARG A 902 2.05 -3.42 -40.34
C ARG A 902 3.30 -4.26 -40.16
N PHE A 903 3.67 -4.50 -38.91
CA PHE A 903 4.72 -5.45 -38.59
C PHE A 903 4.24 -6.86 -38.90
N ALA A 904 5.15 -7.67 -39.45
CA ALA A 904 4.88 -9.03 -39.90
C ALA A 904 5.70 -10.08 -39.14
N SER A 905 6.85 -9.70 -38.58
CA SER A 905 7.86 -10.65 -38.05
C SER A 905 7.40 -11.44 -36.81
N TYR A 906 6.28 -11.06 -36.22
CA TYR A 906 5.76 -11.68 -35.01
C TYR A 906 4.49 -12.49 -35.24
N TRP A 907 4.09 -12.73 -36.48
CA TRP A 907 2.92 -13.57 -36.78
C TRP A 907 3.30 -15.02 -37.02
N ASP A 908 2.55 -15.93 -36.40
CA ASP A 908 2.67 -17.36 -36.62
C ASP A 908 1.60 -17.82 -37.63
N ASP A 909 2.05 -18.19 -38.83
CA ASP A 909 1.18 -18.67 -39.92
C ASP A 909 0.44 -19.99 -39.60
N VAL A 910 0.92 -20.77 -38.62
CA VAL A 910 0.34 -22.05 -38.23
C VAL A 910 -0.78 -21.85 -37.22
N THR A 911 -0.56 -21.01 -36.22
CA THR A 911 -1.56 -20.75 -35.17
C THR A 911 -2.54 -19.64 -35.56
N GLU A 912 -2.20 -18.83 -36.57
CA GLU A 912 -2.91 -17.59 -36.93
C GLU A 912 -2.98 -16.59 -35.75
N MET A 913 -1.99 -16.64 -34.87
CA MET A 913 -1.81 -15.74 -33.71
C MET A 913 -0.43 -15.07 -33.79
N THR A 914 -0.22 -14.03 -32.99
CA THR A 914 1.13 -13.51 -32.76
C THR A 914 1.96 -14.52 -31.97
N HIS A 915 3.28 -14.48 -32.11
CA HIS A 915 4.21 -14.99 -31.10
C HIS A 915 4.09 -14.15 -29.81
N PRO A 916 4.54 -14.68 -28.66
CA PRO A 916 4.68 -13.85 -27.46
C PRO A 916 5.78 -12.81 -27.69
N LEU A 917 5.55 -11.59 -27.20
CA LEU A 917 6.41 -10.43 -27.46
C LEU A 917 6.81 -9.71 -26.18
N ILE A 918 7.95 -9.04 -26.23
CA ILE A 918 8.38 -8.06 -25.23
C ILE A 918 8.48 -6.70 -25.91
N LEU A 919 7.74 -5.70 -25.41
CA LEU A 919 7.99 -4.30 -25.73
C LEU A 919 9.05 -3.76 -24.78
N ALA A 920 10.27 -3.56 -25.29
CA ALA A 920 11.40 -3.06 -24.53
C ALA A 920 11.60 -1.56 -24.75
N LYS A 921 11.62 -0.77 -23.66
CA LYS A 921 11.96 0.66 -23.68
C LYS A 921 13.48 0.84 -23.50
N ILE A 922 14.24 0.62 -24.58
CA ILE A 922 15.72 0.57 -24.53
C ILE A 922 16.28 1.97 -24.21
N PRO A 923 17.11 2.14 -23.16
CA PRO A 923 17.52 3.45 -22.63
C PRO A 923 18.66 4.09 -23.44
N VAL A 924 18.41 4.30 -24.73
CA VAL A 924 19.31 4.95 -25.68
C VAL A 924 18.65 6.17 -26.30
N ARG A 925 19.45 7.16 -26.70
CA ARG A 925 18.92 8.42 -27.27
C ARG A 925 18.74 8.33 -28.78
N ASN A 926 19.56 7.54 -29.44
CA ASN A 926 19.55 7.44 -30.88
C ASN A 926 18.98 6.08 -31.31
N PRO A 927 18.01 6.02 -32.25
CA PRO A 927 17.39 4.78 -32.71
C PRO A 927 18.34 3.66 -33.15
N TRP A 928 19.48 4.00 -33.75
CA TRP A 928 20.46 3.01 -34.18
C TRP A 928 21.27 2.40 -33.03
N GLU A 929 21.21 2.95 -31.81
CA GLU A 929 21.97 2.44 -30.66
C GLU A 929 21.34 1.19 -30.06
N VAL A 930 20.10 0.85 -30.43
CA VAL A 930 19.40 -0.36 -29.95
C VAL A 930 20.17 -1.65 -30.25
N PHE A 931 20.93 -1.71 -31.34
CA PHE A 931 21.73 -2.89 -31.69
C PHE A 931 22.90 -3.15 -30.73
N ALA A 932 23.27 -2.18 -29.88
CA ALA A 932 24.20 -2.43 -28.79
C ALA A 932 23.55 -3.24 -27.66
N TYR A 933 22.23 -3.13 -27.49
CA TYR A 933 21.43 -3.91 -26.56
C TYR A 933 20.96 -5.22 -27.18
N LEU A 934 20.67 -5.22 -28.48
CA LEU A 934 20.18 -6.38 -29.22
C LEU A 934 21.15 -6.74 -30.36
N PRO A 935 22.35 -7.29 -30.05
CA PRO A 935 23.32 -7.70 -31.05
C PRO A 935 22.95 -9.07 -31.67
N PHE A 936 21.88 -9.10 -32.47
CA PHE A 936 21.35 -10.34 -33.08
C PHE A 936 22.08 -10.76 -34.38
N GLY A 937 22.82 -9.83 -35.01
CA GLY A 937 23.49 -10.06 -36.30
C GLY A 937 24.73 -10.96 -36.23
N ASN A 938 25.53 -10.94 -37.30
CA ASN A 938 26.68 -11.83 -37.51
C ASN A 938 26.29 -13.31 -37.75
N TRP A 939 25.14 -13.52 -38.38
CA TRP A 939 24.52 -14.81 -38.71
C TRP A 939 23.88 -14.73 -40.12
N ASN A 940 24.05 -15.74 -40.98
CA ASN A 940 23.50 -15.83 -42.36
C ASN A 940 23.46 -14.51 -43.18
N GLU A 941 24.64 -13.92 -43.40
CA GLU A 941 24.82 -12.62 -44.07
C GLU A 941 24.20 -11.39 -43.37
N CYS A 942 23.51 -11.57 -42.23
CA CYS A 942 23.08 -10.47 -41.37
C CYS A 942 24.29 -9.66 -40.90
N PRO A 943 24.30 -8.33 -41.14
CA PRO A 943 25.44 -7.49 -40.80
C PRO A 943 25.83 -7.53 -39.32
N ASP A 944 27.09 -7.22 -39.04
CA ASP A 944 27.55 -7.11 -37.65
C ASP A 944 26.95 -5.87 -36.95
N THR A 945 26.99 -5.83 -35.62
CA THR A 945 26.45 -4.71 -34.83
C THR A 945 26.93 -3.33 -35.31
N PRO A 946 28.24 -3.08 -35.53
CA PRO A 946 28.69 -1.80 -36.12
C PRO A 946 28.09 -1.46 -37.49
N GLN A 947 27.90 -2.45 -38.37
CA GLN A 947 27.27 -2.26 -39.68
C GLN A 947 25.77 -1.97 -39.55
N LEU A 948 25.05 -2.72 -38.70
CA LEU A 948 23.64 -2.47 -38.36
C LEU A 948 23.44 -1.04 -37.86
N MET A 949 24.22 -0.62 -36.86
CA MET A 949 24.17 0.73 -36.31
C MET A 949 24.47 1.81 -37.38
N ALA A 950 25.45 1.57 -38.27
CA ALA A 950 25.82 2.53 -39.30
C ALA A 950 24.73 2.69 -40.38
N ALA A 951 24.15 1.57 -40.85
CA ALA A 951 23.06 1.58 -41.81
C ALA A 951 21.80 2.23 -41.24
N ALA A 952 21.39 1.81 -40.03
CA ALA A 952 20.23 2.36 -39.34
C ALA A 952 20.38 3.86 -39.06
N LYS A 953 21.56 4.33 -38.68
CA LYS A 953 21.84 5.76 -38.52
C LYS A 953 21.61 6.53 -39.81
N TYR A 954 22.14 6.04 -40.92
CA TYR A 954 21.96 6.69 -42.22
C TYR A 954 20.48 6.72 -42.62
N TRP A 955 19.75 5.64 -42.45
CA TRP A 955 18.33 5.59 -42.78
C TRP A 955 17.46 6.46 -41.86
N PHE A 956 17.78 6.53 -40.57
CA PHE A 956 17.13 7.47 -39.66
C PHE A 956 17.36 8.93 -40.11
N GLU A 957 18.60 9.30 -40.42
CA GLU A 957 18.93 10.67 -40.87
C GLU A 957 18.29 11.04 -42.23
N GLN A 958 18.09 10.06 -43.12
CA GLN A 958 17.53 10.31 -44.45
C GLN A 958 16.00 10.20 -44.52
N TYR A 959 15.40 9.33 -43.72
CA TYR A 959 14.02 8.89 -43.86
C TYR A 959 13.24 8.83 -42.54
N GLY A 960 13.91 9.02 -41.40
CA GLY A 960 13.29 8.87 -40.08
C GLY A 960 13.00 7.42 -39.69
N ALA A 961 13.62 6.44 -40.36
CA ALA A 961 13.41 5.01 -40.09
C ALA A 961 13.99 4.62 -38.73
N VAL A 962 13.18 3.98 -37.90
CA VAL A 962 13.52 3.54 -36.53
C VAL A 962 13.37 2.03 -36.43
N PRO A 963 14.35 1.27 -35.90
CA PRO A 963 14.17 -0.15 -35.63
C PRO A 963 13.01 -0.38 -34.67
N ALA A 964 12.12 -1.31 -34.98
CA ALA A 964 10.81 -1.40 -34.33
C ALA A 964 10.44 -2.80 -33.85
N ALA A 965 10.73 -3.84 -34.63
CA ALA A 965 10.46 -5.23 -34.26
C ALA A 965 11.63 -6.13 -34.67
N MET A 966 11.91 -7.19 -33.90
CA MET A 966 12.97 -8.16 -34.23
C MET A 966 12.75 -9.57 -33.65
N SER A 967 13.25 -10.54 -34.41
CA SER A 967 13.52 -11.94 -34.02
C SER A 967 15.02 -12.24 -34.21
N HIS A 968 15.42 -13.50 -34.19
CA HIS A 968 16.80 -13.91 -34.53
C HIS A 968 17.19 -13.62 -35.99
N ASP A 969 16.22 -13.61 -36.89
CA ASP A 969 16.41 -13.59 -38.34
C ASP A 969 15.60 -12.52 -39.06
N GLU A 970 14.74 -11.78 -38.35
CA GLU A 970 13.91 -10.72 -38.92
C GLU A 970 14.14 -9.39 -38.20
N LEU A 971 14.10 -8.30 -38.98
CA LEU A 971 14.21 -6.94 -38.49
C LEU A 971 13.22 -6.05 -39.23
N GLU A 972 12.44 -5.28 -38.49
CA GLU A 972 11.53 -4.30 -39.08
C GLU A 972 11.85 -2.87 -38.65
N PHE A 973 11.68 -1.93 -39.57
CA PHE A 973 11.79 -0.50 -39.30
C PHE A 973 10.44 0.18 -39.51
N ASP A 974 10.13 1.10 -38.62
CA ASP A 974 8.95 1.95 -38.70
C ASP A 974 9.34 3.36 -39.16
N LEU A 975 8.53 3.94 -40.06
CA LEU A 975 8.76 5.22 -40.72
C LEU A 975 7.61 6.21 -40.47
N PRO A 976 7.93 7.51 -40.35
CA PRO A 976 6.91 8.55 -40.20
C PRO A 976 6.05 8.73 -41.47
N SER A 977 6.58 8.37 -42.64
CA SER A 977 5.85 8.45 -43.92
C SER A 977 6.53 7.63 -45.01
N PRO A 978 5.79 7.14 -46.03
CA PRO A 978 6.39 6.47 -47.17
C PRO A 978 7.42 7.33 -47.90
N ILE A 979 8.44 6.69 -48.44
CA ILE A 979 9.56 7.41 -49.06
C ILE A 979 9.20 8.01 -50.44
N PRO A 980 9.86 9.11 -50.85
CA PRO A 980 9.62 9.72 -52.16
C PRO A 980 9.94 8.78 -53.32
N GLN A 981 9.13 8.85 -54.38
CA GLN A 981 9.26 8.02 -55.58
C GLN A 981 10.64 8.12 -56.25
N GLU A 982 11.30 9.28 -56.16
CA GLU A 982 12.63 9.48 -56.76
C GLU A 982 13.74 8.74 -56.01
N LYS A 983 13.56 8.48 -54.71
CA LYS A 983 14.55 7.80 -53.85
C LYS A 983 14.35 6.29 -53.79
N ALA A 984 13.18 5.79 -54.20
CA ALA A 984 12.79 4.40 -53.99
C ALA A 984 13.70 3.35 -54.62
N MET A 985 14.19 3.59 -55.84
CA MET A 985 15.08 2.63 -56.50
C MET A 985 16.46 2.58 -55.85
N GLU A 986 16.97 3.73 -55.40
CA GLU A 986 18.26 3.79 -54.70
C GLU A 986 18.16 3.07 -53.34
N LEU A 987 17.11 3.35 -52.57
CA LEU A 987 16.88 2.67 -51.29
C LEU A 987 16.67 1.17 -51.46
N ALA A 988 15.89 0.73 -52.44
CA ALA A 988 15.68 -0.71 -52.65
C ALA A 988 17.01 -1.43 -52.97
N ALA A 989 17.91 -0.80 -53.73
CA ALA A 989 19.24 -1.35 -53.99
C ALA A 989 20.15 -1.35 -52.75
N GLU A 990 19.98 -0.37 -51.84
CA GLU A 990 20.63 -0.38 -50.53
C GLU A 990 20.11 -1.52 -49.66
N GLN A 991 18.79 -1.71 -49.58
CA GLN A 991 18.17 -2.78 -48.81
C GLN A 991 18.54 -4.17 -49.35
N TYR A 992 18.55 -4.37 -50.67
CA TYR A 992 19.03 -5.61 -51.27
C TYR A 992 20.51 -5.87 -50.97
N GLY A 993 21.35 -4.83 -50.94
CA GLY A 993 22.73 -4.96 -50.50
C GLY A 993 22.82 -5.43 -49.04
N PHE A 994 22.04 -4.81 -48.16
CA PHE A 994 22.04 -5.03 -46.72
C PHE A 994 21.43 -6.38 -46.30
N CYS A 995 20.42 -6.84 -47.02
CA CYS A 995 19.65 -8.05 -46.76
C CYS A 995 19.26 -8.65 -48.12
N PRO A 996 20.09 -9.54 -48.69
CA PRO A 996 19.87 -10.09 -50.02
C PRO A 996 18.63 -10.98 -50.13
N ASP A 997 18.31 -11.71 -49.06
CA ASP A 997 17.25 -12.74 -49.06
C ASP A 997 15.85 -12.18 -49.34
N VAL A 998 15.61 -10.89 -49.08
CA VAL A 998 14.35 -10.23 -49.48
C VAL A 998 14.08 -10.28 -50.99
N ILE A 999 15.12 -10.48 -51.80
CA ILE A 999 15.03 -10.69 -53.25
C ILE A 999 15.40 -12.13 -53.62
N ASP A 1000 16.55 -12.62 -53.15
CA ASP A 1000 17.13 -13.88 -53.63
C ASP A 1000 16.31 -15.10 -53.19
N GLN A 1001 15.61 -14.99 -52.06
CA GLN A 1001 14.72 -16.02 -51.52
C GLN A 1001 13.24 -15.59 -51.51
N GLY A 1002 12.95 -14.43 -52.10
CA GLY A 1002 11.59 -13.90 -52.23
C GLY A 1002 10.73 -14.64 -53.25
N ALA A 1003 9.54 -14.11 -53.54
CA ALA A 1003 8.65 -14.66 -54.55
C ALA A 1003 9.32 -14.73 -55.95
N GLU A 1004 8.82 -15.59 -56.85
CA GLU A 1004 9.40 -15.78 -58.21
C GLU A 1004 9.53 -14.46 -59.04
N ASP A 1005 8.81 -13.40 -58.67
CA ASP A 1005 8.86 -12.07 -59.30
C ASP A 1005 9.50 -10.98 -58.41
N ALA A 1006 10.13 -11.36 -57.30
CA ALA A 1006 10.89 -10.45 -56.45
C ALA A 1006 12.07 -9.85 -57.24
N THR A 1007 12.10 -8.52 -57.31
CA THR A 1007 13.17 -7.74 -57.92
C THR A 1007 13.37 -6.48 -57.11
N VAL A 1008 14.53 -5.83 -57.22
CA VAL A 1008 14.77 -4.55 -56.54
C VAL A 1008 13.73 -3.49 -56.98
N GLY A 1009 13.24 -3.57 -58.22
CA GLY A 1009 12.19 -2.73 -58.75
C GLY A 1009 10.83 -2.98 -58.08
N ALA A 1010 10.45 -4.25 -57.86
CA ALA A 1010 9.25 -4.59 -57.11
C ALA A 1010 9.36 -4.08 -55.66
N LEU A 1011 10.50 -4.29 -55.00
CA LEU A 1011 10.78 -3.76 -53.66
C LEU A 1011 10.68 -2.21 -53.65
N ALA A 1012 11.27 -1.52 -54.61
CA ALA A 1012 11.16 -0.06 -54.74
C ALA A 1012 9.71 0.41 -54.94
N ASP A 1013 8.88 -0.37 -55.63
CA ASP A 1013 7.47 -0.06 -55.79
C ASP A 1013 6.70 -0.24 -54.47
N GLY A 1014 7.05 -1.24 -53.67
CA GLY A 1014 6.51 -1.42 -52.32
C GLY A 1014 6.93 -0.30 -51.37
N LEU A 1015 8.25 -0.05 -51.23
CA LEU A 1015 8.81 0.92 -50.27
C LEU A 1015 8.25 2.35 -50.39
N ARG A 1016 7.89 2.81 -51.60
CA ARG A 1016 7.26 4.14 -51.80
C ARG A 1016 5.80 4.22 -51.34
N GLN A 1017 5.23 3.09 -50.94
CA GLN A 1017 3.85 2.92 -50.46
C GLN A 1017 3.84 2.48 -48.98
N SER A 1018 4.95 1.94 -48.50
CA SER A 1018 5.09 1.37 -47.15
C SER A 1018 5.51 2.38 -46.09
N THR A 1019 5.04 2.16 -44.87
CA THR A 1019 5.52 2.81 -43.64
C THR A 1019 6.32 1.85 -42.74
N VAL A 1020 6.31 0.55 -43.07
CA VAL A 1020 7.15 -0.46 -42.44
C VAL A 1020 8.11 -1.03 -43.48
N TRP A 1021 9.38 -1.15 -43.11
CA TRP A 1021 10.37 -1.91 -43.88
C TRP A 1021 10.65 -3.23 -43.18
N TYR A 1022 10.77 -4.30 -43.96
CA TYR A 1022 10.94 -5.66 -43.47
C TYR A 1022 12.22 -6.25 -44.05
N PHE A 1023 12.99 -6.92 -43.20
CA PHE A 1023 14.24 -7.60 -43.51
C PHE A 1023 14.19 -9.00 -42.90
N TRP A 1024 14.67 -10.00 -43.64
CA TRP A 1024 14.71 -11.39 -43.23
C TRP A 1024 15.97 -12.06 -43.79
N TRP A 1025 16.64 -12.89 -42.99
CA TRP A 1025 17.84 -13.64 -43.36
C TRP A 1025 17.61 -15.15 -43.11
N ASP A 1026 17.99 -16.06 -44.02
CA ASP A 1026 17.80 -17.52 -43.84
C ASP A 1026 19.10 -18.31 -43.70
#